data_AF-A0A3B4E1G1-F1
#
_entry.id   AF-A0A3B4E1G1-F1
#
_cell.length_a   1.000
_cell.length_b   1.000
_cell.length_c   1.000
_cell.angle_alpha   90.00
_cell.angle_beta   90.00
_cell.angle_gamma   90.00
#
_symmetry.space_group_name_H-M   'P 1'
#
loop_
_entity.id
_entity.type
_entity.pdbx_description
1 polymer ?
#
loop_
_entity_poly.entity_id
_entity_poly.type
_entity_poly.pdbx_seq_one_letter_code
_entity_poly.pdbx_strand_id
1 'polypeptide(L)'
;MAEEASGSGRPPQLNDSERAEFLKLKQQLEMEFNQKRAKFKELYLSKEEELKRQAASLESAQAELSRMQAQLAEAKAEMENIKAVATVSESTKQEAIDQVKQQWQEEVASLQAIMKDTVREYEVRFHQRLDQERAQWAQYRESAEREIAELRRRLLEGQVEENLENEMKKAQEDAEKLRSVVMPMEHEIAALKAKLTSSEDRVKELEAAKVKELNHVLEAEKSCRTDLEMYVAVLNTQKSVLQEDAEKLRKELHEVCHMLELERQQHNQLKHTWQRANDQFLESQRLLMRDMQRIESVLSSEQLRQVEEMKKRDQEEDEKQRINQAKEAGEDDSTEHAEAAEDSLLGLSIEESHLNHSIHSSLHSLDEDTPGRPDSSDPYKDGLRRVQSTDSLGSSGSVLQPQGLGGHNHKAKSASNLDESDFGPLVGADCGGIESPDVSSITSLQPTPGHFLLTKDQEKAIKAMTPEQEETASLLSSISHCPDTAYLPPPGYRLVSETEWNLLQQELKNAGRKLGRRCDMCSNYEKQLQVIQGQEAETRDQVKKLQAMLRQANDQLERTMNEKQELEDSVKQGNEETTIKVTALMQKVQESESTLSALQQAFSQAKRNTQEQMAVLLQSREQVAEELSRLQRDNESLQGKHRLHIALQQQEDFHMPTTIQELQSLVLQYREDIVSARTAAEHLEEKLKAEILFLKEQIQAEQCLKENMEDTLQLEIEGCKEEIDILEASFSSLKTELERVKSEKEQMESSLAEKSQALESLQSLKSSLEEQLKDALSSKSTLESQVFDEKDKAQRLQTELDVSEQVQRDFVKLSQTLQVQLERIRQADSLERIRAILNDTNLTDISQLPET
;
A
#
# COMPACT_ATOMS: atom_id res chain seq x y z
N MET A 1 -81.91 -14.00 78.16
CA MET A 1 -82.32 -12.99 77.18
C MET A 1 -81.28 -13.05 76.08
N ALA A 2 -81.58 -13.58 74.88
CA ALA A 2 -82.71 -13.27 73.98
C ALA A 2 -82.52 -11.89 73.31
N GLU A 3 -82.68 -11.73 72.00
CA GLU A 3 -82.98 -12.75 70.96
C GLU A 3 -82.53 -12.26 69.57
N GLU A 4 -82.89 -13.04 68.56
CA GLU A 4 -82.69 -12.85 67.11
C GLU A 4 -82.61 -11.40 66.57
N ALA A 5 -81.64 -11.15 65.70
CA ALA A 5 -81.80 -10.26 64.54
C ALA A 5 -80.78 -10.61 63.44
N SER A 6 -81.17 -11.43 62.46
CA SER A 6 -80.33 -11.76 61.30
C SER A 6 -80.20 -10.58 60.33
N GLY A 7 -79.05 -9.91 60.31
CA GLY A 7 -78.71 -8.85 59.35
C GLY A 7 -77.82 -9.35 58.22
N SER A 8 -78.39 -9.57 57.02
CA SER A 8 -77.62 -10.04 55.86
C SER A 8 -76.51 -9.06 55.48
N GLY A 9 -75.26 -9.56 55.42
CA GLY A 9 -74.06 -8.83 55.00
C GLY A 9 -74.08 -8.50 53.51
N ARG A 10 -74.94 -7.56 53.10
CA ARG A 10 -74.98 -7.04 51.73
C ARG A 10 -73.65 -6.33 51.46
N PRO A 11 -72.93 -6.64 50.35
CA PRO A 11 -71.68 -5.98 50.04
C PRO A 11 -71.92 -4.47 49.85
N PRO A 12 -70.93 -3.60 50.16
CA PRO A 12 -71.05 -2.17 49.96
C PRO A 12 -71.51 -1.85 48.54
N GLN A 13 -72.67 -1.20 48.42
CA GLN A 13 -73.09 -0.60 47.18
C GLN A 13 -72.28 0.68 46.99
N LEU A 14 -71.02 0.52 46.54
CA LEU A 14 -70.30 1.58 45.83
C LEU A 14 -71.27 2.20 44.82
N ASN A 15 -71.39 3.52 44.85
CA ASN A 15 -72.35 4.21 44.01
C ASN A 15 -72.03 3.91 42.53
N ASP A 16 -73.05 3.74 41.69
CA ASP A 16 -72.79 3.42 40.28
C ASP A 16 -72.00 4.54 39.56
N SER A 17 -72.02 5.78 40.09
CA SER A 17 -71.10 6.86 39.69
C SER A 17 -69.64 6.56 40.03
N GLU A 18 -69.33 6.15 41.27
CA GLU A 18 -67.96 5.81 41.71
C GLU A 18 -67.40 4.64 40.90
N ARG A 19 -68.24 3.65 40.59
CA ARG A 19 -67.88 2.53 39.70
C ARG A 19 -67.65 2.99 38.26
N ALA A 20 -68.49 3.87 37.73
CA ALA A 20 -68.29 4.44 36.40
C ALA A 20 -67.04 5.34 36.30
N GLU A 21 -66.73 6.08 37.36
CA GLU A 21 -65.51 6.90 37.46
C GLU A 21 -64.25 6.03 37.58
N PHE A 22 -64.28 4.98 38.40
CA PHE A 22 -63.19 4.00 38.48
C PHE A 22 -62.98 3.26 37.15
N LEU A 23 -64.06 2.91 36.44
CA LEU A 23 -63.97 2.32 35.09
C LEU A 23 -63.37 3.29 34.06
N LYS A 24 -63.76 4.58 34.08
CA LYS A 24 -63.16 5.62 33.23
C LYS A 24 -61.68 5.83 33.54
N LEU A 25 -61.30 5.93 34.81
CA LEU A 25 -59.92 6.11 35.23
C LEU A 25 -59.07 4.89 34.84
N LYS A 26 -59.62 3.67 35.01
CA LYS A 26 -58.97 2.44 34.53
C LYS A 26 -58.79 2.47 33.01
N GLN A 27 -59.82 2.80 32.24
CA GLN A 27 -59.71 2.92 30.78
C GLN A 27 -58.68 3.97 30.35
N GLN A 28 -58.60 5.11 31.05
CA GLN A 28 -57.60 6.13 30.79
C GLN A 28 -56.17 5.62 31.05
N LEU A 29 -55.94 4.92 32.17
CA LEU A 29 -54.65 4.31 32.49
C LEU A 29 -54.29 3.18 31.50
N GLU A 30 -55.26 2.39 31.04
CA GLU A 30 -55.06 1.38 29.99
C GLU A 30 -54.72 2.01 28.63
N MET A 31 -55.37 3.12 28.26
CA MET A 31 -55.03 3.90 27.06
C MET A 31 -53.63 4.53 27.16
N GLU A 32 -53.29 5.16 28.29
CA GLU A 32 -51.95 5.70 28.52
C GLU A 32 -50.87 4.62 28.50
N PHE A 33 -51.12 3.46 29.12
CA PHE A 33 -50.18 2.33 29.10
C PHE A 33 -49.97 1.80 27.68
N ASN A 34 -51.05 1.64 26.91
CA ASN A 34 -50.96 1.21 25.52
C ASN A 34 -50.24 2.24 24.64
N GLN A 35 -50.47 3.55 24.85
CA GLN A 35 -49.76 4.62 24.13
C GLN A 35 -48.26 4.65 24.50
N LYS A 36 -47.91 4.48 25.79
CA LYS A 36 -46.51 4.37 26.25
C LYS A 36 -45.85 3.12 25.66
N ARG A 37 -46.55 1.98 25.63
CA ARG A 37 -46.08 0.72 25.02
C ARG A 37 -45.89 0.85 23.50
N ALA A 38 -46.78 1.55 22.80
CA ALA A 38 -46.63 1.83 21.36
C ALA A 38 -45.35 2.63 21.10
N LYS A 39 -45.16 3.75 21.81
CA LYS A 39 -43.96 4.58 21.71
C LYS A 39 -42.66 3.85 22.06
N PHE A 40 -42.68 2.95 23.04
CA PHE A 40 -41.51 2.10 23.32
C PHE A 40 -41.24 1.06 22.22
N LYS A 41 -42.28 0.49 21.58
CA LYS A 41 -42.11 -0.41 20.42
C LYS A 41 -41.55 0.34 19.21
N GLU A 42 -42.10 1.52 18.93
CA GLU A 42 -41.68 2.45 17.87
C GLU A 42 -40.21 2.87 18.05
N LEU A 43 -39.82 3.33 19.24
CA LEU A 43 -38.43 3.68 19.57
C LEU A 43 -37.48 2.46 19.47
N TYR A 44 -37.94 1.27 19.86
CA TYR A 44 -37.17 0.04 19.74
C TYR A 44 -36.94 -0.34 18.27
N LEU A 45 -37.99 -0.32 17.44
CA LEU A 45 -37.89 -0.62 16.00
C LEU A 45 -36.99 0.40 15.28
N SER A 46 -37.18 1.69 15.54
CA SER A 46 -36.30 2.75 15.03
C SER A 46 -34.83 2.52 15.40
N LYS A 47 -34.55 2.02 16.62
CA LYS A 47 -33.17 1.67 17.03
C LYS A 47 -32.68 0.34 16.47
N GLU A 48 -33.56 -0.62 16.20
CA GLU A 48 -33.22 -1.87 15.52
C GLU A 48 -32.87 -1.64 14.04
N GLU A 49 -33.63 -0.78 13.35
CA GLU A 49 -33.30 -0.28 12.01
C GLU A 49 -32.01 0.51 11.99
N GLU A 50 -31.80 1.40 12.96
CA GLU A 50 -30.58 2.20 13.03
C GLU A 50 -29.33 1.33 13.25
N LEU A 51 -29.44 0.29 14.08
CA LEU A 51 -28.39 -0.73 14.21
C LEU A 51 -28.18 -1.50 12.89
N LYS A 52 -29.23 -1.76 12.09
CA LYS A 52 -29.10 -2.39 10.77
C LYS A 52 -28.42 -1.46 9.75
N ARG A 53 -28.76 -0.16 9.72
CA ARG A 53 -28.06 0.85 8.90
C ARG A 53 -26.58 0.92 9.26
N GLN A 54 -26.27 0.97 10.56
CA GLN A 54 -24.89 1.03 11.05
C GLN A 54 -24.11 -0.26 10.77
N ALA A 55 -24.75 -1.43 10.89
CA ALA A 55 -24.14 -2.71 10.50
C ALA A 55 -23.85 -2.79 9.00
N ALA A 56 -24.82 -2.45 8.13
CA ALA A 56 -24.61 -2.43 6.68
C ALA A 56 -23.54 -1.41 6.24
N SER A 57 -23.49 -0.25 6.92
CA SER A 57 -22.43 0.76 6.71
C SER A 57 -21.05 0.22 7.12
N LEU A 58 -20.95 -0.48 8.26
CA LEU A 58 -19.72 -1.13 8.71
C LEU A 58 -19.27 -2.23 7.73
N GLU A 59 -20.19 -3.09 7.27
CA GLU A 59 -19.91 -4.13 6.27
C GLU A 59 -19.43 -3.52 4.94
N SER A 60 -20.07 -2.45 4.48
CA SER A 60 -19.66 -1.72 3.27
C SER A 60 -18.25 -1.11 3.44
N ALA A 61 -17.99 -0.41 4.55
CA ALA A 61 -16.68 0.15 4.86
C ALA A 61 -15.60 -0.92 5.01
N GLN A 62 -15.93 -2.10 5.56
CA GLN A 62 -14.99 -3.21 5.70
C GLN A 62 -14.75 -3.94 4.36
N ALA A 63 -15.73 -3.98 3.46
CA ALA A 63 -15.56 -4.44 2.08
C ALA A 63 -14.68 -3.46 1.27
N GLU A 64 -14.88 -2.15 1.41
CA GLU A 64 -14.02 -1.14 0.81
C GLU A 64 -12.59 -1.21 1.36
N LEU A 65 -12.41 -1.32 2.68
CA LEU A 65 -11.11 -1.51 3.31
C LEU A 65 -10.41 -2.77 2.76
N SER A 66 -11.13 -3.87 2.61
CA SER A 66 -10.61 -5.12 2.04
C SER A 66 -10.21 -4.93 0.57
N ARG A 67 -10.99 -4.17 -0.22
CA ARG A 67 -10.65 -3.84 -1.62
C ARG A 67 -9.41 -2.96 -1.69
N MET A 68 -9.29 -1.94 -0.84
CA MET A 68 -8.11 -1.07 -0.79
C MET A 68 -6.86 -1.82 -0.32
N GLN A 69 -7.00 -2.77 0.61
CA GLN A 69 -5.91 -3.67 1.02
C GLN A 69 -5.48 -4.59 -0.13
N ALA A 70 -6.42 -5.13 -0.91
CA ALA A 70 -6.10 -5.92 -2.11
C ALA A 70 -5.38 -5.08 -3.18
N GLN A 71 -5.89 -3.89 -3.50
CA GLN A 71 -5.25 -2.96 -4.45
C GLN A 71 -3.86 -2.50 -3.97
N LEU A 72 -3.68 -2.32 -2.66
CA LEU A 72 -2.36 -2.03 -2.07
C LEU A 72 -1.39 -3.22 -2.17
N ALA A 73 -1.89 -4.46 -2.06
CA ALA A 73 -1.07 -5.66 -2.22
C ALA A 73 -0.69 -5.89 -3.69
N GLU A 74 -1.61 -5.64 -4.61
CA GLU A 74 -1.41 -5.69 -6.06
C GLU A 74 -0.37 -4.65 -6.51
N ALA A 75 -0.56 -3.38 -6.17
CA ALA A 75 0.40 -2.31 -6.48
C ALA A 75 1.79 -2.53 -5.84
N LYS A 76 1.87 -3.20 -4.67
CA LYS A 76 3.15 -3.64 -4.09
C LYS A 76 3.80 -4.75 -4.91
N ALA A 77 3.04 -5.74 -5.37
CA ALA A 77 3.55 -6.81 -6.23
C ALA A 77 4.00 -6.27 -7.59
N GLU A 78 3.26 -5.32 -8.18
CA GLU A 78 3.68 -4.59 -9.38
C GLU A 78 4.99 -3.80 -9.15
N MET A 79 5.11 -3.08 -8.02
CA MET A 79 6.35 -2.37 -7.67
C MET A 79 7.54 -3.32 -7.54
N GLU A 80 7.40 -4.48 -6.88
CA GLU A 80 8.50 -5.45 -6.79
C GLU A 80 8.83 -6.11 -8.14
N ASN A 81 7.82 -6.37 -8.98
CA ASN A 81 8.06 -6.82 -10.36
C ASN A 81 8.81 -5.76 -11.19
N ILE A 82 8.43 -4.48 -11.09
CA ILE A 82 9.10 -3.37 -11.78
C ILE A 82 10.55 -3.22 -11.27
N LYS A 83 10.79 -3.34 -9.96
CA LYS A 83 12.15 -3.37 -9.39
C LYS A 83 12.97 -4.52 -9.95
N ALA A 84 12.43 -5.74 -9.96
CA ALA A 84 13.13 -6.91 -10.49
C ALA A 84 13.49 -6.74 -11.98
N VAL A 85 12.55 -6.26 -12.79
CA VAL A 85 12.78 -5.95 -14.21
C VAL A 85 13.81 -4.82 -14.38
N ALA A 86 13.78 -3.79 -13.53
CA ALA A 86 14.77 -2.71 -13.55
C ALA A 86 16.18 -3.22 -13.21
N THR A 87 16.34 -4.03 -12.17
CA THR A 87 17.63 -4.63 -11.78
C THR A 87 18.19 -5.55 -12.87
N VAL A 88 17.35 -6.37 -13.52
CA VAL A 88 17.77 -7.20 -14.65
C VAL A 88 18.10 -6.35 -15.89
N SER A 89 17.38 -5.26 -16.12
CA SER A 89 17.69 -4.30 -17.19
C SER A 89 19.01 -3.54 -16.92
N GLU A 90 19.34 -3.29 -15.67
CA GLU A 90 20.60 -2.65 -15.27
C GLU A 90 21.78 -3.63 -15.35
N SER A 91 21.63 -4.87 -14.88
CA SER A 91 22.68 -5.90 -14.99
C SER A 91 23.00 -6.21 -16.45
N THR A 92 21.99 -6.41 -17.30
CA THR A 92 22.19 -6.70 -18.74
C THR A 92 22.82 -5.52 -19.49
N LYS A 93 22.50 -4.26 -19.12
CA LYS A 93 23.21 -3.08 -19.64
C LYS A 93 24.67 -3.05 -19.19
N GLN A 94 24.93 -3.34 -17.91
CA GLN A 94 26.29 -3.36 -17.35
C GLN A 94 27.14 -4.47 -17.99
N GLU A 95 26.58 -5.67 -18.16
CA GLU A 95 27.20 -6.80 -18.87
C GLU A 95 27.53 -6.45 -20.33
N ALA A 96 26.60 -5.80 -21.06
CA ALA A 96 26.85 -5.34 -22.43
C ALA A 96 27.94 -4.26 -22.50
N ILE A 97 27.94 -3.31 -21.56
CA ILE A 97 28.98 -2.28 -21.43
C ILE A 97 30.35 -2.92 -21.15
N ASP A 98 30.41 -3.91 -20.27
CA ASP A 98 31.66 -4.57 -19.90
C ASP A 98 32.17 -5.53 -20.99
N GLN A 99 31.28 -6.17 -21.76
CA GLN A 99 31.64 -6.88 -23.00
C GLN A 99 32.27 -5.93 -24.04
N VAL A 100 31.70 -4.74 -24.26
CA VAL A 100 32.27 -3.74 -25.19
C VAL A 100 33.61 -3.21 -24.68
N LYS A 101 33.78 -3.00 -23.36
CA LYS A 101 35.10 -2.67 -22.77
C LYS A 101 36.11 -3.79 -22.97
N GLN A 102 35.71 -5.05 -22.79
CA GLN A 102 36.58 -6.21 -22.97
C GLN A 102 37.03 -6.32 -24.42
N GLN A 103 36.10 -6.27 -25.39
CA GLN A 103 36.40 -6.27 -26.82
C GLN A 103 37.37 -5.13 -27.19
N TRP A 104 37.15 -3.91 -26.68
CA TRP A 104 38.07 -2.80 -26.91
C TRP A 104 39.46 -3.03 -26.32
N GLN A 105 39.56 -3.63 -25.12
CA GLN A 105 40.85 -4.00 -24.51
C GLN A 105 41.57 -5.10 -25.30
N GLU A 106 40.83 -6.10 -25.80
CA GLU A 106 41.34 -7.21 -26.61
C GLU A 106 41.84 -6.72 -27.98
N GLU A 107 41.09 -5.85 -28.66
CA GLU A 107 41.53 -5.18 -29.90
C GLU A 107 42.77 -4.29 -29.68
N VAL A 108 42.80 -3.51 -28.60
CA VAL A 108 43.99 -2.70 -28.25
C VAL A 108 45.19 -3.59 -27.95
N ALA A 109 45.01 -4.72 -27.25
CA ALA A 109 46.10 -5.68 -26.98
C ALA A 109 46.56 -6.39 -28.26
N SER A 110 45.64 -6.76 -29.15
CA SER A 110 45.90 -7.35 -30.47
C SER A 110 46.71 -6.40 -31.36
N LEU A 111 46.28 -5.15 -31.50
CA LEU A 111 47.00 -4.11 -32.24
C LEU A 111 48.39 -3.84 -31.64
N GLN A 112 48.51 -3.79 -30.31
CA GLN A 112 49.82 -3.65 -29.65
C GLN A 112 50.75 -4.85 -29.92
N ALA A 113 50.22 -6.08 -29.97
CA ALA A 113 50.99 -7.27 -30.32
C ALA A 113 51.48 -7.21 -31.77
N ILE A 114 50.59 -6.89 -32.72
CA ILE A 114 50.91 -6.74 -34.15
C ILE A 114 51.96 -5.63 -34.38
N MET A 115 51.82 -4.48 -33.70
CA MET A 115 52.84 -3.42 -33.74
C MET A 115 54.18 -3.87 -33.17
N LYS A 116 54.18 -4.64 -32.07
CA LYS A 116 55.41 -5.14 -31.45
C LYS A 116 56.12 -6.18 -32.32
N ASP A 117 55.37 -7.04 -33.00
CA ASP A 117 55.93 -8.08 -33.87
C ASP A 117 56.36 -7.53 -35.24
N THR A 118 55.66 -6.55 -35.80
CA THR A 118 56.16 -5.82 -36.99
C THR A 118 57.45 -5.05 -36.70
N VAL A 119 57.58 -4.40 -35.52
CA VAL A 119 58.85 -3.79 -35.09
C VAL A 119 59.96 -4.85 -34.98
N ARG A 120 59.70 -6.00 -34.35
CA ARG A 120 60.66 -7.12 -34.28
C ARG A 120 61.07 -7.64 -35.66
N GLU A 121 60.14 -7.75 -36.61
CA GLU A 121 60.47 -8.13 -37.98
C GLU A 121 61.40 -7.10 -38.64
N TYR A 122 61.17 -5.80 -38.44
CA TYR A 122 62.06 -4.75 -38.94
C TYR A 122 63.45 -4.81 -38.27
N GLU A 123 63.53 -5.02 -36.96
CA GLU A 123 64.79 -5.22 -36.23
C GLU A 123 65.56 -6.43 -36.78
N VAL A 124 64.91 -7.57 -36.98
CA VAL A 124 65.53 -8.78 -37.55
C VAL A 124 65.97 -8.56 -39.00
N ARG A 125 65.12 -7.98 -39.86
CA ARG A 125 65.46 -7.63 -41.26
C ARG A 125 66.54 -6.54 -41.37
N PHE A 126 66.82 -5.80 -40.30
CA PHE A 126 67.91 -4.83 -40.23
C PHE A 126 69.23 -5.50 -39.79
N HIS A 127 69.20 -6.29 -38.71
CA HIS A 127 70.36 -7.08 -38.28
C HIS A 127 70.84 -8.04 -39.38
N GLN A 128 69.92 -8.74 -40.05
CA GLN A 128 70.25 -9.65 -41.13
C GLN A 128 70.90 -8.96 -42.34
N ARG A 129 70.60 -7.68 -42.60
CA ARG A 129 71.31 -6.86 -43.60
C ARG A 129 72.70 -6.43 -43.14
N LEU A 130 72.84 -5.99 -41.89
CA LEU A 130 74.15 -5.65 -41.32
C LEU A 130 75.10 -6.86 -41.33
N ASP A 131 74.61 -8.06 -41.04
CA ASP A 131 75.43 -9.28 -41.08
C ASP A 131 75.74 -9.75 -42.51
N GLN A 132 74.86 -9.48 -43.49
CA GLN A 132 75.18 -9.65 -44.91
C GLN A 132 76.29 -8.67 -45.36
N GLU A 133 76.21 -7.40 -45.00
CA GLU A 133 77.26 -6.41 -45.30
C GLU A 133 78.59 -6.80 -44.63
N ARG A 134 78.57 -7.20 -43.36
CA ARG A 134 79.75 -7.71 -42.64
C ARG A 134 80.37 -8.92 -43.34
N ALA A 135 79.56 -9.86 -43.83
CA ALA A 135 80.02 -11.02 -44.58
C ALA A 135 80.65 -10.63 -45.94
N GLN A 136 80.07 -9.66 -46.66
CA GLN A 136 80.64 -9.13 -47.90
C GLN A 136 81.99 -8.43 -47.65
N TRP A 137 82.08 -7.60 -46.60
CA TRP A 137 83.35 -6.96 -46.20
C TRP A 137 84.41 -7.97 -45.74
N ALA A 138 84.01 -9.08 -45.10
CA ALA A 138 84.90 -10.18 -44.76
C ALA A 138 85.41 -10.93 -46.01
N GLN A 139 84.54 -11.26 -46.96
CA GLN A 139 84.92 -11.90 -48.23
C GLN A 139 85.81 -11.00 -49.09
N TYR A 140 85.57 -9.68 -49.12
CA TYR A 140 86.43 -8.72 -49.80
C TYR A 140 87.82 -8.67 -49.17
N ARG A 141 87.90 -8.57 -47.83
CA ARG A 141 89.16 -8.58 -47.07
C ARG A 141 89.94 -9.87 -47.30
N GLU A 142 89.30 -11.03 -47.15
CA GLU A 142 89.93 -12.34 -47.37
C GLU A 142 90.41 -12.49 -48.83
N SER A 143 89.71 -11.88 -49.79
CA SER A 143 90.13 -11.89 -51.19
C SER A 143 91.37 -11.01 -51.44
N ALA A 144 91.43 -9.82 -50.85
CA ALA A 144 92.63 -8.99 -50.87
C ALA A 144 93.81 -9.65 -50.13
N GLU A 145 93.55 -10.32 -49.00
CA GLU A 145 94.57 -11.09 -48.27
C GLU A 145 95.06 -12.31 -49.09
N ARG A 146 94.16 -12.99 -49.82
CA ARG A 146 94.52 -14.06 -50.78
C ARG A 146 95.34 -13.52 -51.95
N GLU A 147 95.03 -12.36 -52.51
CA GLU A 147 95.85 -11.72 -53.56
C GLU A 147 97.24 -11.29 -53.03
N ILE A 148 97.31 -10.74 -51.82
CA ILE A 148 98.58 -10.41 -51.16
C ILE A 148 99.40 -11.68 -50.90
N ALA A 149 98.76 -12.78 -50.50
CA ALA A 149 99.43 -14.08 -50.31
C ALA A 149 99.88 -14.70 -51.65
N GLU A 150 99.07 -14.61 -52.70
CA GLU A 150 99.38 -15.06 -54.07
C GLU A 150 100.59 -14.30 -54.63
N LEU A 151 100.62 -12.97 -54.48
CA LEU A 151 101.75 -12.13 -54.90
C LEU A 151 103.03 -12.44 -54.11
N ARG A 152 102.92 -12.72 -52.81
CA ARG A 152 104.05 -13.20 -51.98
C ARG A 152 104.52 -14.59 -52.41
N ARG A 153 103.62 -15.50 -52.79
CA ARG A 153 103.95 -16.86 -53.25
C ARG A 153 104.68 -16.83 -54.59
N ARG A 154 104.19 -16.03 -55.55
CA ARG A 154 104.82 -15.80 -56.86
C ARG A 154 106.18 -15.10 -56.77
N LEU A 155 106.48 -14.43 -55.65
CA LEU A 155 107.81 -13.88 -55.32
C LEU A 155 108.78 -14.95 -54.76
N LEU A 156 108.28 -16.13 -54.38
CA LEU A 156 109.03 -17.23 -53.77
C LEU A 156 109.20 -18.45 -54.69
N GLU A 157 108.19 -18.79 -55.52
CA GLU A 157 108.13 -20.03 -56.31
C GLU A 157 108.83 -19.96 -57.68
N GLY A 158 109.83 -19.08 -57.81
CA GLY A 158 110.53 -18.82 -59.07
C GLY A 158 111.59 -19.86 -59.48
N GLN A 159 111.35 -21.18 -59.40
CA GLN A 159 112.30 -22.19 -59.93
C GLN A 159 111.75 -23.63 -60.16
N VAL A 160 112.10 -24.18 -61.34
CA VAL A 160 112.21 -25.60 -61.75
C VAL A 160 110.94 -26.47 -61.93
N GLU A 161 110.49 -26.50 -63.19
CA GLU A 161 110.21 -27.67 -64.08
C GLU A 161 109.48 -28.95 -63.59
N GLU A 162 108.60 -29.41 -64.48
CA GLU A 162 107.76 -30.61 -64.39
C GLU A 162 108.54 -31.90 -64.74
N ASN A 163 108.03 -33.06 -64.31
CA ASN A 163 108.53 -34.36 -64.78
C ASN A 163 107.38 -35.39 -64.78
N LEU A 164 106.88 -35.73 -65.98
CA LEU A 164 105.56 -36.38 -66.20
C LEU A 164 105.37 -37.75 -65.51
N GLU A 165 106.45 -38.46 -65.19
CA GLU A 165 106.35 -39.77 -64.51
C GLU A 165 105.80 -39.63 -63.06
N ASN A 166 106.03 -38.49 -62.42
CA ASN A 166 105.39 -38.18 -61.14
C ASN A 166 103.89 -37.89 -61.29
N GLU A 167 103.45 -37.32 -62.42
CA GLU A 167 102.04 -36.92 -62.59
C GLU A 167 101.10 -38.11 -62.67
N MET A 168 101.46 -39.19 -63.39
CA MET A 168 100.65 -40.40 -63.43
C MET A 168 100.49 -41.03 -62.05
N LYS A 169 101.59 -41.14 -61.27
CA LYS A 169 101.54 -41.73 -59.94
C LYS A 169 100.79 -40.84 -58.94
N LYS A 170 101.04 -39.52 -58.99
CA LYS A 170 100.31 -38.53 -58.21
C LYS A 170 98.81 -38.53 -58.53
N ALA A 171 98.42 -38.62 -59.80
CA ALA A 171 97.02 -38.71 -60.20
C ALA A 171 96.33 -39.98 -59.64
N GLN A 172 97.05 -41.10 -59.55
CA GLN A 172 96.51 -42.33 -58.96
C GLN A 172 96.42 -42.26 -57.42
N GLU A 173 97.43 -41.73 -56.74
CA GLU A 173 97.40 -41.49 -55.28
C GLU A 173 96.35 -40.43 -54.90
N ASP A 174 96.21 -39.37 -55.69
CA ASP A 174 95.22 -38.31 -55.48
C ASP A 174 93.80 -38.81 -55.81
N ALA A 175 93.62 -39.73 -56.76
CA ALA A 175 92.34 -40.43 -56.98
C ALA A 175 91.96 -41.40 -55.84
N GLU A 176 92.92 -41.86 -55.03
CA GLU A 176 92.64 -42.61 -53.79
C GLU A 176 92.38 -41.69 -52.60
N LYS A 177 93.13 -40.59 -52.44
CA LYS A 177 92.83 -39.55 -51.44
C LYS A 177 91.46 -38.93 -51.68
N LEU A 178 91.12 -38.62 -52.93
CA LEU A 178 89.79 -38.13 -53.32
C LEU A 178 88.71 -39.17 -52.97
N ARG A 179 88.88 -40.45 -53.29
CA ARG A 179 87.91 -41.48 -52.85
C ARG A 179 87.80 -41.61 -51.33
N SER A 180 88.90 -41.42 -50.59
CA SER A 180 88.90 -41.42 -49.12
C SER A 180 88.15 -40.23 -48.49
N VAL A 181 87.96 -39.13 -49.22
CA VAL A 181 87.20 -37.95 -48.75
C VAL A 181 85.78 -37.94 -49.33
N VAL A 182 85.65 -38.24 -50.63
CA VAL A 182 84.38 -38.28 -51.36
C VAL A 182 83.47 -39.38 -50.84
N MET A 183 83.96 -40.60 -50.55
CA MET A 183 83.08 -41.67 -50.05
C MET A 183 82.41 -41.31 -48.71
N PRO A 184 83.11 -40.79 -47.67
CA PRO A 184 82.45 -40.24 -46.48
C PRO A 184 81.47 -39.10 -46.80
N MET A 185 81.84 -38.16 -47.67
CA MET A 185 80.95 -37.06 -48.06
C MET A 185 79.70 -37.54 -48.80
N GLU A 186 79.79 -38.57 -49.64
CA GLU A 186 78.64 -39.18 -50.32
C GLU A 186 77.70 -39.88 -49.34
N HIS A 187 78.26 -40.58 -48.33
CA HIS A 187 77.47 -41.19 -47.26
C HIS A 187 76.80 -40.13 -46.37
N GLU A 188 77.51 -39.03 -46.07
CA GLU A 188 76.95 -37.91 -45.30
C GLU A 188 75.88 -37.15 -46.10
N ILE A 189 76.11 -36.89 -47.40
CA ILE A 189 75.10 -36.31 -48.31
C ILE A 189 73.87 -37.22 -48.42
N ALA A 190 74.04 -38.54 -48.47
CA ALA A 190 72.93 -39.48 -48.45
C ALA A 190 72.16 -39.44 -47.11
N ALA A 191 72.88 -39.41 -45.98
CA ALA A 191 72.27 -39.30 -44.65
C ALA A 191 71.56 -37.94 -44.42
N LEU A 192 72.12 -36.85 -44.94
CA LEU A 192 71.51 -35.52 -44.91
C LEU A 192 70.28 -35.45 -45.81
N LYS A 193 70.30 -36.05 -47.01
CA LYS A 193 69.11 -36.18 -47.86
C LYS A 193 68.00 -36.98 -47.18
N ALA A 194 68.33 -38.10 -46.54
CA ALA A 194 67.35 -38.91 -45.79
C ALA A 194 66.76 -38.17 -44.57
N LYS A 195 67.58 -37.37 -43.86
CA LYS A 195 67.10 -36.48 -42.78
C LYS A 195 66.24 -35.34 -43.31
N LEU A 196 66.59 -34.77 -44.47
CA LEU A 196 65.83 -33.70 -45.11
C LEU A 196 64.44 -34.21 -45.52
N THR A 197 64.33 -35.33 -46.25
CA THR A 197 63.03 -35.90 -46.63
C THR A 197 62.19 -36.29 -45.41
N SER A 198 62.81 -36.89 -44.38
CA SER A 198 62.11 -37.19 -43.12
C SER A 198 61.63 -35.93 -42.37
N SER A 199 62.31 -34.79 -42.53
CA SER A 199 61.86 -33.52 -41.98
C SER A 199 60.76 -32.87 -42.83
N GLU A 200 60.86 -32.95 -44.17
CA GLU A 200 59.84 -32.47 -45.11
C GLU A 200 58.52 -33.23 -44.92
N ASP A 201 58.56 -34.55 -44.79
CA ASP A 201 57.35 -35.36 -44.57
C ASP A 201 56.71 -35.06 -43.20
N ARG A 202 57.52 -34.85 -42.15
CA ARG A 202 57.00 -34.45 -40.83
C ARG A 202 56.45 -33.01 -40.81
N VAL A 203 56.92 -32.12 -41.70
CA VAL A 203 56.29 -30.81 -41.93
C VAL A 203 54.92 -30.99 -42.60
N LYS A 204 54.84 -31.78 -43.68
CA LYS A 204 53.55 -32.09 -44.36
C LYS A 204 52.52 -32.71 -43.41
N GLU A 205 52.93 -33.60 -42.51
CA GLU A 205 52.06 -34.17 -41.48
C GLU A 205 51.51 -33.11 -40.50
N LEU A 206 52.37 -32.19 -40.04
CA LEU A 206 51.97 -31.10 -39.14
C LEU A 206 51.06 -30.08 -39.85
N GLU A 207 51.34 -29.76 -41.12
CA GLU A 207 50.47 -28.94 -41.96
C GLU A 207 49.10 -29.59 -42.17
N ALA A 208 49.07 -30.89 -42.52
CA ALA A 208 47.83 -31.65 -42.70
C ALA A 208 47.02 -31.81 -41.39
N ALA A 209 47.69 -31.90 -40.23
CA ALA A 209 47.04 -31.88 -38.92
C ALA A 209 46.43 -30.50 -38.64
N LYS A 210 47.19 -29.42 -38.81
CA LYS A 210 46.73 -28.04 -38.59
C LYS A 210 45.58 -27.63 -39.53
N VAL A 211 45.60 -28.10 -40.78
CA VAL A 211 44.48 -27.89 -41.73
C VAL A 211 43.21 -28.61 -41.30
N LYS A 212 43.30 -29.79 -40.66
CA LYS A 212 42.14 -30.48 -40.09
C LYS A 212 41.60 -29.78 -38.85
N GLU A 213 42.48 -29.33 -37.96
CA GLU A 213 42.14 -28.56 -36.76
C GLU A 213 41.41 -27.26 -37.13
N LEU A 214 41.97 -26.47 -38.07
CA LEU A 214 41.34 -25.25 -38.57
C LEU A 214 39.99 -25.50 -39.27
N ASN A 215 39.82 -26.62 -39.99
CA ASN A 215 38.51 -26.99 -40.52
C ASN A 215 37.50 -27.34 -39.42
N HIS A 216 37.92 -28.02 -38.35
CA HIS A 216 37.02 -28.36 -37.24
C HIS A 216 36.53 -27.11 -36.51
N VAL A 217 37.42 -26.15 -36.25
CA VAL A 217 37.06 -24.83 -35.70
C VAL A 217 36.13 -24.08 -36.66
N LEU A 218 36.41 -24.08 -37.97
CA LEU A 218 35.56 -23.42 -38.96
C LEU A 218 34.13 -23.99 -39.03
N GLU A 219 33.94 -25.31 -38.90
CA GLU A 219 32.60 -25.90 -38.84
C GLU A 219 31.89 -25.63 -37.49
N ALA A 220 32.63 -25.53 -36.38
CA ALA A 220 32.07 -25.10 -35.10
C ALA A 220 31.57 -23.65 -35.15
N GLU A 221 32.39 -22.73 -35.67
CA GLU A 221 32.03 -21.32 -35.88
C GLU A 221 30.81 -21.16 -36.80
N LYS A 222 30.71 -21.96 -37.87
CA LYS A 222 29.51 -21.98 -38.73
C LYS A 222 28.25 -22.41 -37.96
N SER A 223 28.34 -23.42 -37.08
CA SER A 223 27.21 -23.84 -36.25
C SER A 223 26.78 -22.73 -35.29
N CYS A 224 27.72 -22.17 -34.52
CA CYS A 224 27.48 -21.06 -33.62
C CYS A 224 26.85 -19.85 -34.35
N ARG A 225 27.33 -19.56 -35.57
CA ARG A 225 26.73 -18.54 -36.43
C ARG A 225 25.29 -18.86 -36.81
N THR A 226 24.96 -20.08 -37.22
CA THR A 226 23.57 -20.44 -37.56
C THR A 226 22.63 -20.39 -36.35
N ASP A 227 23.13 -20.73 -35.16
CA ASP A 227 22.38 -20.60 -33.92
C ASP A 227 22.13 -19.12 -33.57
N LEU A 228 23.14 -18.25 -33.73
CA LEU A 228 22.99 -16.80 -33.57
C LEU A 228 22.03 -16.18 -34.59
N GLU A 229 22.09 -16.59 -35.86
CA GLU A 229 21.15 -16.16 -36.90
C GLU A 229 19.70 -16.59 -36.56
N MET A 230 19.51 -17.77 -35.96
CA MET A 230 18.22 -18.22 -35.43
C MET A 230 17.76 -17.39 -34.22
N TYR A 231 18.64 -17.12 -33.24
CA TYR A 231 18.29 -16.24 -32.10
C TYR A 231 17.91 -14.83 -32.56
N VAL A 232 18.64 -14.26 -33.50
CA VAL A 232 18.33 -12.95 -34.10
C VAL A 232 16.98 -12.99 -34.84
N ALA A 233 16.64 -14.08 -35.53
CA ALA A 233 15.32 -14.24 -36.15
C ALA A 233 14.21 -14.26 -35.09
N VAL A 234 14.34 -15.06 -34.03
CA VAL A 234 13.36 -15.15 -32.92
C VAL A 234 13.17 -13.79 -32.22
N LEU A 235 14.27 -13.09 -31.91
CA LEU A 235 14.22 -11.76 -31.28
C LEU A 235 13.54 -10.72 -32.18
N ASN A 236 13.74 -10.78 -33.50
CA ASN A 236 13.03 -9.91 -34.44
C ASN A 236 11.53 -10.25 -34.53
N THR A 237 11.14 -11.53 -34.47
CA THR A 237 9.72 -11.92 -34.39
C THR A 237 9.08 -11.44 -33.09
N GLN A 238 9.73 -11.63 -31.94
CA GLN A 238 9.25 -11.14 -30.64
C GLN A 238 9.11 -9.61 -30.64
N LYS A 239 10.07 -8.89 -31.24
CA LYS A 239 10.01 -7.44 -31.42
C LYS A 239 8.79 -7.03 -32.27
N SER A 240 8.49 -7.72 -33.37
CA SER A 240 7.30 -7.43 -34.19
C SER A 240 6.02 -7.56 -33.38
N VAL A 241 5.83 -8.68 -32.68
CA VAL A 241 4.65 -8.93 -31.84
C VAL A 241 4.49 -7.84 -30.77
N LEU A 242 5.56 -7.49 -30.05
CA LEU A 242 5.51 -6.42 -29.04
C LEU A 242 5.25 -5.03 -29.65
N GLN A 243 5.68 -4.76 -30.88
CA GLN A 243 5.33 -3.53 -31.60
C GLN A 243 3.86 -3.51 -32.04
N GLU A 244 3.34 -4.64 -32.52
CA GLU A 244 1.94 -4.83 -32.91
C GLU A 244 0.98 -4.70 -31.70
N ASP A 245 1.30 -5.34 -30.57
CA ASP A 245 0.55 -5.20 -29.31
C ASP A 245 0.60 -3.76 -28.77
N ALA A 246 1.78 -3.12 -28.78
CA ALA A 246 1.90 -1.72 -28.39
C ALA A 246 1.13 -0.77 -29.34
N GLU A 247 0.99 -1.12 -30.62
CA GLU A 247 0.13 -0.37 -31.55
C GLU A 247 -1.37 -0.60 -31.30
N LYS A 248 -1.75 -1.84 -30.96
CA LYS A 248 -3.13 -2.21 -30.61
C LYS A 248 -3.58 -1.47 -29.35
N LEU A 249 -2.79 -1.51 -28.28
CA LEU A 249 -3.05 -0.75 -27.04
C LEU A 249 -3.11 0.76 -27.29
N ARG A 250 -2.27 1.31 -28.18
CA ARG A 250 -2.38 2.72 -28.59
C ARG A 250 -3.69 3.03 -29.31
N LYS A 251 -4.17 2.15 -30.20
CA LYS A 251 -5.46 2.32 -30.90
C LYS A 251 -6.64 2.26 -29.92
N GLU A 252 -6.64 1.28 -29.02
CA GLU A 252 -7.65 1.12 -27.96
C GLU A 252 -7.70 2.34 -27.02
N LEU A 253 -6.55 2.87 -26.62
CA LEU A 253 -6.48 4.11 -25.82
C LEU A 253 -7.07 5.32 -26.57
N HIS A 254 -6.76 5.48 -27.87
CA HIS A 254 -7.33 6.58 -28.66
C HIS A 254 -8.87 6.46 -28.81
N GLU A 255 -9.39 5.24 -28.92
CA GLU A 255 -10.84 4.98 -29.00
C GLU A 255 -11.54 5.30 -27.67
N VAL A 256 -10.95 4.91 -26.53
CA VAL A 256 -11.46 5.29 -25.19
C VAL A 256 -11.41 6.80 -24.98
N CYS A 257 -10.32 7.48 -25.35
CA CYS A 257 -10.23 8.94 -25.26
C CYS A 257 -11.27 9.63 -26.18
N HIS A 258 -11.53 9.09 -27.37
CA HIS A 258 -12.55 9.63 -28.27
C HIS A 258 -13.97 9.48 -27.69
N MET A 259 -14.29 8.34 -27.09
CA MET A 259 -15.57 8.10 -26.42
C MET A 259 -15.76 9.04 -25.22
N LEU A 260 -14.73 9.23 -24.38
CA LEU A 260 -14.79 10.17 -23.25
C LEU A 260 -15.01 11.62 -23.70
N GLU A 261 -14.33 12.06 -24.77
CA GLU A 261 -14.52 13.39 -25.33
C GLU A 261 -15.91 13.56 -25.96
N LEU A 262 -16.49 12.49 -26.52
CA LEU A 262 -17.86 12.47 -27.03
C LEU A 262 -18.90 12.56 -25.90
N GLU A 263 -18.75 11.79 -24.82
CA GLU A 263 -19.60 11.88 -23.61
C GLU A 263 -19.50 13.26 -22.96
N ARG A 264 -18.29 13.82 -22.86
CA ARG A 264 -18.05 15.19 -22.38
C ARG A 264 -18.76 16.24 -23.24
N GLN A 265 -18.79 16.07 -24.56
CA GLN A 265 -19.56 16.94 -25.45
C GLN A 265 -21.07 16.80 -25.22
N GLN A 266 -21.58 15.57 -25.09
CA GLN A 266 -23.00 15.32 -24.82
C GLN A 266 -23.44 15.89 -23.46
N HIS A 267 -22.64 15.71 -22.40
CA HIS A 267 -22.89 16.30 -21.08
C HIS A 267 -22.96 17.83 -21.16
N ASN A 268 -22.04 18.48 -21.88
CA ASN A 268 -22.07 19.94 -22.05
C ASN A 268 -23.29 20.42 -22.85
N GLN A 269 -23.72 19.68 -23.88
CA GLN A 269 -24.96 19.97 -24.62
C GLN A 269 -26.20 19.83 -23.72
N LEU A 270 -26.26 18.80 -22.88
CA LEU A 270 -27.33 18.61 -21.90
C LEU A 270 -27.34 19.73 -20.84
N LYS A 271 -26.17 20.08 -20.29
CA LYS A 271 -25.98 21.17 -19.33
C LYS A 271 -26.46 22.52 -19.88
N HIS A 272 -26.12 22.85 -21.12
CA HIS A 272 -26.62 24.06 -21.79
C HIS A 272 -28.13 24.00 -22.09
N THR A 273 -28.68 22.82 -22.38
CA THR A 273 -30.12 22.65 -22.59
C THR A 273 -30.90 22.84 -21.29
N TRP A 274 -30.39 22.28 -20.19
CA TRP A 274 -30.97 22.43 -18.85
C TRP A 274 -30.85 23.87 -18.33
N GLN A 275 -29.72 24.54 -18.55
CA GLN A 275 -29.56 25.97 -18.28
C GLN A 275 -30.63 26.81 -18.98
N ARG A 276 -30.82 26.62 -20.30
CA ARG A 276 -31.86 27.34 -21.07
C ARG A 276 -33.28 27.05 -20.56
N ALA A 277 -33.56 25.81 -20.15
CA ALA A 277 -34.86 25.45 -19.58
C ALA A 277 -35.11 26.14 -18.24
N ASN A 278 -34.08 26.22 -17.38
CA ASN A 278 -34.13 26.93 -16.11
C ASN A 278 -34.25 28.46 -16.31
N ASP A 279 -33.49 29.04 -17.23
CA ASP A 279 -33.61 30.46 -17.60
C ASP A 279 -35.02 30.81 -18.10
N GLN A 280 -35.63 29.94 -18.92
CA GLN A 280 -37.01 30.07 -19.39
C GLN A 280 -38.03 29.94 -18.25
N PHE A 281 -37.84 28.97 -17.34
CA PHE A 281 -38.67 28.84 -16.13
C PHE A 281 -38.58 30.11 -15.26
N LEU A 282 -37.38 30.60 -14.97
CA LEU A 282 -37.16 31.81 -14.17
C LEU A 282 -37.67 33.08 -14.86
N GLU A 283 -37.62 33.21 -16.19
CA GLU A 283 -38.23 34.37 -16.87
C GLU A 283 -39.76 34.26 -16.91
N SER A 284 -40.34 33.07 -17.12
CA SER A 284 -41.80 32.87 -17.06
C SER A 284 -42.37 33.11 -15.65
N GLN A 285 -41.65 32.71 -14.60
CA GLN A 285 -42.00 33.05 -13.21
C GLN A 285 -41.90 34.57 -12.96
N ARG A 286 -40.84 35.23 -13.46
CA ARG A 286 -40.71 36.70 -13.38
C ARG A 286 -41.78 37.44 -14.19
N LEU A 287 -42.22 36.89 -15.32
CA LEU A 287 -43.35 37.42 -16.09
C LEU A 287 -44.66 37.26 -15.31
N LEU A 288 -44.91 36.08 -14.73
CA LEU A 288 -46.10 35.82 -13.90
C LEU A 288 -46.17 36.75 -12.68
N MET A 289 -45.05 37.03 -12.01
CA MET A 289 -45.01 38.00 -10.91
C MET A 289 -45.31 39.43 -11.37
N ARG A 290 -44.81 39.87 -12.53
CA ARG A 290 -45.16 41.18 -13.12
C ARG A 290 -46.64 41.26 -13.51
N ASP A 291 -47.21 40.17 -14.01
CA ASP A 291 -48.62 40.07 -14.35
C ASP A 291 -49.51 40.09 -13.10
N MET A 292 -49.12 39.40 -12.03
CA MET A 292 -49.77 39.47 -10.71
C MET A 292 -49.73 40.89 -10.15
N GLN A 293 -48.55 41.54 -10.12
CA GLN A 293 -48.40 42.93 -9.68
C GLN A 293 -49.24 43.92 -10.52
N ARG A 294 -49.35 43.68 -11.84
CA ARG A 294 -50.24 44.47 -12.71
C ARG A 294 -51.70 44.29 -12.32
N ILE A 295 -52.14 43.07 -12.04
CA ILE A 295 -53.53 42.80 -11.58
C ILE A 295 -53.78 43.46 -10.22
N GLU A 296 -52.85 43.30 -9.27
CA GLU A 296 -52.91 43.93 -7.94
C GLU A 296 -52.99 45.46 -8.04
N SER A 297 -52.28 46.09 -8.99
CA SER A 297 -52.34 47.55 -9.21
C SER A 297 -53.67 48.09 -9.75
N VAL A 298 -54.59 47.22 -10.18
CA VAL A 298 -55.93 47.58 -10.72
C VAL A 298 -57.05 47.28 -9.70
N LEU A 299 -56.75 46.54 -8.63
CA LEU A 299 -57.70 46.30 -7.53
C LEU A 299 -57.85 47.55 -6.65
N SER A 300 -59.04 47.78 -6.11
CA SER A 300 -59.24 48.82 -5.08
C SER A 300 -58.65 48.38 -3.73
N SER A 301 -58.32 49.33 -2.85
CA SER A 301 -57.66 49.04 -1.56
C SER A 301 -58.40 48.03 -0.68
N GLU A 302 -59.74 48.04 -0.68
CA GLU A 302 -60.54 47.04 0.04
C GLU A 302 -60.51 45.66 -0.64
N GLN A 303 -60.34 45.60 -1.97
CA GLN A 303 -60.13 44.35 -2.70
C GLN A 303 -58.72 43.79 -2.47
N LEU A 304 -57.66 44.62 -2.38
CA LEU A 304 -56.34 44.14 -1.93
C LEU A 304 -56.44 43.57 -0.51
N ARG A 305 -57.07 44.31 0.42
CA ARG A 305 -57.26 43.86 1.82
C ARG A 305 -57.98 42.52 1.89
N GLN A 306 -59.02 42.31 1.07
CA GLN A 306 -59.72 41.03 0.97
C GLN A 306 -58.88 39.94 0.29
N VAL A 307 -58.05 40.26 -0.72
CA VAL A 307 -57.12 39.32 -1.35
C VAL A 307 -55.99 38.92 -0.40
N GLU A 308 -55.53 39.81 0.49
CA GLU A 308 -54.55 39.48 1.54
C GLU A 308 -55.19 38.68 2.68
N GLU A 309 -56.43 38.97 3.08
CA GLU A 309 -57.21 38.11 3.99
C GLU A 309 -57.54 36.74 3.38
N MET A 310 -57.73 36.65 2.05
CA MET A 310 -57.82 35.37 1.32
C MET A 310 -56.47 34.67 1.35
N LYS A 311 -55.39 35.24 0.78
CA LYS A 311 -54.04 34.66 0.77
C LYS A 311 -53.60 34.18 2.16
N LYS A 312 -53.93 34.91 3.23
CA LYS A 312 -53.63 34.50 4.61
C LYS A 312 -54.49 33.34 5.09
N ARG A 313 -55.78 33.30 4.79
CA ARG A 313 -56.63 32.12 5.09
C ARG A 313 -56.23 30.92 4.25
N ASP A 314 -55.90 31.11 2.98
CA ASP A 314 -55.41 30.08 2.08
C ASP A 314 -54.07 29.52 2.62
N GLN A 315 -53.14 30.36 3.09
CA GLN A 315 -51.92 29.93 3.79
C GLN A 315 -52.21 29.21 5.11
N GLU A 316 -53.13 29.72 5.94
CA GLU A 316 -53.55 29.06 7.17
C GLU A 316 -54.35 27.76 6.91
N GLU A 317 -54.88 27.56 5.71
CA GLU A 317 -55.54 26.33 5.26
C GLU A 317 -54.54 25.36 4.62
N ASP A 318 -53.54 25.82 3.86
CA ASP A 318 -52.40 25.02 3.37
C ASP A 318 -51.49 24.54 4.50
N GLU A 319 -51.34 25.34 5.56
CA GLU A 319 -50.63 24.94 6.79
C GLU A 319 -51.46 23.91 7.58
N LYS A 320 -52.77 24.12 7.72
CA LYS A 320 -53.67 23.10 8.31
C LYS A 320 -53.75 21.83 7.45
N GLN A 321 -53.70 21.93 6.12
CA GLN A 321 -53.70 20.80 5.20
C GLN A 321 -52.38 20.05 5.27
N ARG A 322 -51.22 20.72 5.35
CA ARG A 322 -49.95 20.03 5.63
C ARG A 322 -49.91 19.39 7.02
N ILE A 323 -50.47 20.05 8.04
CA ILE A 323 -50.61 19.50 9.39
C ILE A 323 -51.62 18.32 9.44
N ASN A 324 -52.61 18.28 8.55
CA ASN A 324 -53.55 17.16 8.44
C ASN A 324 -53.00 16.04 7.55
N GLN A 325 -52.34 16.32 6.43
CA GLN A 325 -51.63 15.33 5.61
C GLN A 325 -50.52 14.66 6.42
N ALA A 326 -49.80 15.39 7.28
CA ALA A 326 -48.83 14.82 8.23
C ALA A 326 -49.47 14.01 9.39
N LYS A 327 -50.80 14.02 9.53
CA LYS A 327 -51.55 13.13 10.45
C LYS A 327 -52.19 11.97 9.71
N GLU A 328 -52.77 12.22 8.55
CA GLU A 328 -53.37 11.21 7.66
C GLU A 328 -52.29 10.25 7.16
N ALA A 329 -51.11 10.74 6.77
CA ALA A 329 -49.94 9.89 6.51
C ALA A 329 -49.44 9.13 7.76
N GLY A 330 -49.76 9.62 8.96
CA GLY A 330 -49.50 8.94 10.23
C GLY A 330 -50.62 7.97 10.67
N GLU A 331 -51.74 7.89 9.95
CA GLU A 331 -52.83 6.95 10.20
C GLU A 331 -52.97 5.90 9.07
N ASP A 332 -52.76 6.28 7.80
CA ASP A 332 -52.81 5.37 6.63
C ASP A 332 -51.54 4.52 6.43
N ASP A 333 -50.35 4.93 6.90
CA ASP A 333 -49.12 4.10 6.89
C ASP A 333 -49.14 2.95 7.93
N SER A 334 -50.35 2.48 8.24
CA SER A 334 -50.60 1.16 8.82
C SER A 334 -50.59 0.04 7.76
N THR A 335 -50.43 0.37 6.47
CA THR A 335 -50.51 -0.61 5.36
C THR A 335 -49.57 -0.32 4.18
N GLU A 336 -48.41 -0.98 4.20
CA GLU A 336 -47.55 -1.34 3.06
C GLU A 336 -46.72 -0.24 2.35
N HIS A 337 -45.40 -0.29 2.60
CA HIS A 337 -44.25 0.25 1.84
C HIS A 337 -43.78 1.70 2.06
N ALA A 338 -42.91 1.87 3.05
CA ALA A 338 -41.98 3.00 3.17
C ALA A 338 -40.52 2.52 3.40
N GLU A 339 -39.82 2.13 2.32
CA GLU A 339 -38.35 2.10 2.30
C GLU A 339 -37.80 3.32 1.54
N ALA A 340 -36.64 3.81 1.97
CA ALA A 340 -35.78 4.77 1.26
C ALA A 340 -36.30 6.22 1.04
N ALA A 341 -36.60 6.96 2.12
CA ALA A 341 -36.42 8.43 2.14
C ALA A 341 -36.35 9.02 3.58
N GLU A 342 -35.15 9.32 4.08
CA GLU A 342 -34.84 10.37 5.09
C GLU A 342 -33.32 10.34 5.40
N ASP A 343 -32.52 11.17 4.73
CA ASP A 343 -31.17 11.56 5.22
C ASP A 343 -30.67 12.85 4.55
N SER A 344 -31.25 14.01 4.91
CA SER A 344 -30.73 15.37 4.59
C SER A 344 -31.48 16.50 5.31
N LEU A 345 -31.58 16.45 6.65
CA LEU A 345 -31.96 17.64 7.42
C LEU A 345 -31.44 17.66 8.87
N LEU A 346 -30.33 18.35 9.11
CA LEU A 346 -30.10 19.20 10.29
C LEU A 346 -28.74 19.90 10.19
N GLY A 347 -28.72 21.23 10.12
CA GLY A 347 -27.46 21.97 10.02
C GLY A 347 -27.59 23.45 9.65
N LEU A 348 -28.16 24.26 10.56
CA LEU A 348 -27.80 25.66 10.84
C LEU A 348 -28.84 26.28 11.80
N SER A 349 -28.54 26.31 13.09
CA SER A 349 -29.25 27.18 14.04
C SER A 349 -28.55 28.54 14.10
N ILE A 350 -29.34 29.60 14.06
CA ILE A 350 -28.89 31.00 14.12
C ILE A 350 -28.82 31.41 15.60
N GLU A 351 -27.73 32.06 16.02
CA GLU A 351 -27.79 33.01 17.14
C GLU A 351 -27.94 34.44 16.58
N GLU A 352 -28.99 35.13 17.01
CA GLU A 352 -29.36 36.47 16.56
C GLU A 352 -29.30 37.43 17.75
N SER A 353 -28.61 38.57 17.59
CA SER A 353 -28.56 39.60 18.65
C SER A 353 -28.58 41.04 18.12
N HIS A 354 -29.81 41.53 17.94
CA HIS A 354 -30.26 42.90 18.21
C HIS A 354 -29.84 44.10 17.31
N LEU A 355 -30.86 44.58 16.57
CA LEU A 355 -31.36 45.97 16.62
C LEU A 355 -30.42 47.13 16.23
N ASN A 356 -30.58 47.68 15.00
CA ASN A 356 -31.51 48.82 14.76
C ASN A 356 -31.46 49.44 13.34
N HIS A 357 -32.61 49.97 12.94
CA HIS A 357 -32.88 51.26 12.23
C HIS A 357 -31.70 52.13 11.70
N SER A 358 -31.81 52.90 10.59
CA SER A 358 -32.87 53.04 9.56
C SER A 358 -32.47 53.99 8.40
N ILE A 359 -32.99 53.75 7.19
CA ILE A 359 -33.43 54.74 6.16
C ILE A 359 -32.48 55.88 5.66
N HIS A 360 -32.14 55.78 4.37
CA HIS A 360 -31.99 56.85 3.35
C HIS A 360 -30.90 57.96 3.41
N SER A 361 -30.04 57.91 2.37
CA SER A 361 -29.97 58.91 1.28
C SER A 361 -29.06 60.15 1.37
N SER A 362 -28.55 60.51 0.17
CA SER A 362 -28.32 61.87 -0.33
C SER A 362 -26.89 62.47 -0.29
N LEU A 363 -26.25 62.42 -1.48
CA LEU A 363 -25.43 63.46 -2.14
C LEU A 363 -24.14 64.02 -1.48
N HIS A 364 -23.15 64.26 -2.35
CA HIS A 364 -22.01 65.21 -2.32
C HIS A 364 -21.76 66.03 -1.02
N SER A 365 -20.51 66.21 -0.56
CA SER A 365 -19.53 67.05 -1.29
C SER A 365 -18.14 67.10 -0.62
N LEU A 366 -17.09 66.91 -1.44
CA LEU A 366 -15.76 67.57 -1.50
C LEU A 366 -14.88 67.89 -0.26
N ASP A 367 -13.58 68.03 -0.57
CA ASP A 367 -12.50 68.76 0.15
C ASP A 367 -11.94 68.16 1.47
N GLU A 368 -10.63 68.18 1.77
CA GLU A 368 -9.45 68.60 0.97
C GLU A 368 -8.11 67.94 1.46
N ASP A 369 -7.08 68.06 0.61
CA ASP A 369 -5.62 68.10 0.89
C ASP A 369 -4.78 66.92 1.49
N THR A 370 -4.05 66.24 0.58
CA THR A 370 -2.56 66.15 0.41
C THR A 370 -1.57 65.83 1.59
N PRO A 371 -0.27 65.53 1.33
CA PRO A 371 0.45 65.19 0.07
C PRO A 371 1.27 63.86 0.13
N GLY A 372 1.70 63.30 -1.02
CA GLY A 372 2.61 62.12 -1.02
C GLY A 372 2.96 61.41 -2.34
N ARG A 373 3.26 62.12 -3.44
CA ARG A 373 3.83 61.58 -4.72
C ARG A 373 5.27 62.13 -4.93
N PRO A 374 6.08 61.79 -5.97
CA PRO A 374 5.80 61.15 -7.29
C PRO A 374 6.41 59.73 -7.47
N ASP A 375 6.20 58.95 -8.55
CA ASP A 375 5.27 59.12 -9.69
C ASP A 375 4.31 57.90 -9.86
N SER A 376 4.21 57.03 -10.90
CA SER A 376 4.72 56.98 -12.29
C SER A 376 3.72 56.34 -13.28
N SER A 377 4.02 56.46 -14.57
CA SER A 377 3.38 55.89 -15.79
C SER A 377 3.72 54.40 -16.06
N ASP A 378 2.97 53.60 -16.84
CA ASP A 378 1.59 53.72 -17.40
C ASP A 378 0.96 52.32 -17.72
N PRO A 379 0.49 51.89 -18.93
CA PRO A 379 -0.82 51.23 -19.03
C PRO A 379 -0.81 49.72 -19.37
N TYR A 380 -2.00 49.20 -19.73
CA TYR A 380 -2.41 47.82 -20.09
C TYR A 380 -2.86 46.92 -18.92
N LYS A 381 -4.20 46.82 -18.76
CA LYS A 381 -4.89 45.73 -18.07
C LYS A 381 -6.12 45.30 -18.85
N ASP A 382 -6.00 44.20 -19.58
CA ASP A 382 -7.08 43.42 -20.18
C ASP A 382 -6.53 41.99 -20.43
N GLY A 383 -7.24 40.88 -20.19
CA GLY A 383 -8.55 40.74 -19.57
C GLY A 383 -9.00 39.28 -19.55
N LEU A 384 -8.69 38.53 -18.48
CA LEU A 384 -9.10 37.12 -18.35
C LEU A 384 -9.72 36.81 -16.99
N ARG A 385 -11.03 36.48 -17.00
CA ARG A 385 -11.70 35.83 -15.87
C ARG A 385 -11.35 34.35 -15.88
N ARG A 386 -10.61 33.86 -14.88
CA ARG A 386 -10.54 32.41 -14.61
C ARG A 386 -11.76 32.02 -13.79
N VAL A 387 -12.66 31.25 -14.39
CA VAL A 387 -13.75 30.58 -13.67
C VAL A 387 -13.14 29.53 -12.74
N GLN A 388 -13.53 29.53 -11.48
CA GLN A 388 -13.26 28.42 -10.57
C GLN A 388 -14.25 27.29 -10.90
N SER A 389 -13.75 26.06 -10.97
CA SER A 389 -14.58 24.86 -11.04
C SER A 389 -13.89 23.77 -10.22
N THR A 390 -14.64 23.25 -9.27
CA THR A 390 -14.22 22.23 -8.30
C THR A 390 -14.67 20.87 -8.82
N ASP A 391 -13.75 20.08 -9.35
CA ASP A 391 -14.02 18.68 -9.65
C ASP A 391 -13.40 17.82 -8.54
N SER A 392 -14.26 17.08 -7.84
CA SER A 392 -13.87 16.13 -6.80
C SER A 392 -14.98 15.10 -6.60
N LEU A 393 -14.56 13.87 -6.32
CA LEU A 393 -15.36 12.68 -5.99
C LEU A 393 -16.14 12.00 -7.13
N GLY A 394 -16.14 10.66 -7.03
CA GLY A 394 -17.41 9.95 -6.87
C GLY A 394 -18.00 9.31 -8.12
N SER A 395 -17.53 8.10 -8.45
CA SER A 395 -18.35 7.18 -9.24
C SER A 395 -19.24 6.34 -8.31
N SER A 396 -20.55 6.59 -8.38
CA SER A 396 -21.61 5.70 -7.90
C SER A 396 -22.77 5.77 -8.90
N GLY A 397 -23.19 4.63 -9.44
CA GLY A 397 -24.06 4.60 -10.64
C GLY A 397 -24.94 3.36 -10.75
N SER A 398 -26.05 3.36 -10.02
CA SER A 398 -27.23 2.51 -10.21
C SER A 398 -28.39 3.25 -9.49
N VAL A 399 -29.62 3.39 -10.00
CA VAL A 399 -30.62 2.33 -10.23
C VAL A 399 -31.81 2.88 -11.07
N LEU A 400 -32.41 2.04 -11.93
CA LEU A 400 -33.77 2.08 -12.55
C LEU A 400 -34.29 3.22 -13.48
N GLN A 401 -34.64 2.78 -14.71
CA GLN A 401 -36.00 2.77 -15.32
C GLN A 401 -36.73 4.07 -15.73
N PRO A 402 -37.38 4.04 -16.92
CA PRO A 402 -38.83 4.29 -16.97
C PRO A 402 -39.61 3.28 -17.86
N GLN A 403 -40.95 3.35 -17.78
CA GLN A 403 -41.93 2.50 -18.48
C GLN A 403 -42.78 3.39 -19.43
N GLY A 404 -43.28 2.97 -20.60
CA GLY A 404 -43.24 1.67 -21.29
C GLY A 404 -43.94 1.73 -22.68
N LEU A 405 -44.72 0.69 -23.03
CA LEU A 405 -45.45 0.45 -24.31
C LEU A 405 -44.56 0.01 -25.51
N GLY A 406 -44.73 -1.23 -26.02
CA GLY A 406 -43.90 -1.70 -27.17
C GLY A 406 -44.18 -3.05 -27.88
N GLY A 407 -44.87 -4.04 -27.29
CA GLY A 407 -45.50 -5.16 -28.04
C GLY A 407 -44.72 -6.46 -28.40
N HIS A 408 -45.38 -7.59 -28.11
CA HIS A 408 -45.37 -8.91 -28.81
C HIS A 408 -44.14 -9.86 -28.82
N ASN A 409 -44.28 -10.97 -28.06
CA ASN A 409 -43.75 -12.35 -28.27
C ASN A 409 -42.19 -12.55 -28.22
N HIS A 410 -41.62 -13.69 -27.79
CA HIS A 410 -42.06 -15.09 -27.72
C HIS A 410 -41.65 -15.82 -26.39
N LYS A 411 -41.90 -17.14 -26.28
CA LYS A 411 -41.74 -17.99 -25.07
C LYS A 411 -40.49 -18.88 -25.06
N ALA A 412 -39.75 -18.91 -23.94
CA ALA A 412 -39.12 -20.09 -23.30
C ALA A 412 -38.74 -19.67 -21.84
N LYS A 413 -38.94 -20.41 -20.73
CA LYS A 413 -38.76 -21.84 -20.37
C LYS A 413 -37.30 -22.32 -20.19
N SER A 414 -36.74 -22.06 -19.00
CA SER A 414 -36.10 -23.00 -18.05
C SER A 414 -35.69 -22.19 -16.79
N ALA A 415 -35.88 -22.55 -15.52
CA ALA A 415 -36.05 -23.82 -14.79
C ALA A 415 -34.74 -24.38 -14.17
N SER A 416 -34.35 -23.84 -13.01
CA SER A 416 -33.43 -24.47 -12.05
C SER A 416 -33.64 -23.90 -10.64
N ASN A 417 -34.38 -24.61 -9.79
CA ASN A 417 -34.31 -24.40 -8.34
C ASN A 417 -33.06 -25.11 -7.81
N LEU A 418 -32.42 -24.54 -6.78
CA LEU A 418 -31.95 -25.25 -5.59
C LEU A 418 -31.44 -24.20 -4.60
N ASP A 419 -32.03 -24.16 -3.41
CA ASP A 419 -31.55 -23.38 -2.26
C ASP A 419 -31.77 -24.23 -1.00
N GLU A 420 -30.72 -24.38 -0.20
CA GLU A 420 -30.65 -25.22 1.00
C GLU A 420 -29.37 -24.90 1.79
N SER A 421 -29.44 -23.98 2.77
CA SER A 421 -28.65 -24.01 4.03
C SER A 421 -29.06 -22.87 4.97
N ASP A 422 -29.88 -23.19 5.97
CA ASP A 422 -30.21 -22.32 7.10
C ASP A 422 -29.18 -22.50 8.23
N PHE A 423 -28.37 -21.47 8.51
CA PHE A 423 -27.48 -21.42 9.68
C PHE A 423 -27.25 -19.97 10.14
N GLY A 424 -27.81 -19.60 11.29
CA GLY A 424 -27.67 -18.27 11.89
C GLY A 424 -26.34 -18.01 12.62
N PRO A 425 -25.98 -16.73 12.89
CA PRO A 425 -24.66 -16.36 13.40
C PRO A 425 -24.41 -16.63 14.89
N LEU A 426 -23.13 -16.70 15.26
CA LEU A 426 -22.66 -16.71 16.65
C LEU A 426 -22.96 -15.38 17.35
N VAL A 427 -23.34 -15.45 18.63
CA VAL A 427 -23.22 -14.31 19.56
C VAL A 427 -21.79 -14.30 20.11
N GLY A 428 -20.99 -13.33 19.67
CA GLY A 428 -19.75 -12.96 20.34
C GLY A 428 -20.03 -12.22 21.65
N ALA A 429 -19.21 -12.44 22.67
CA ALA A 429 -19.25 -11.72 23.94
C ALA A 429 -17.85 -11.20 24.25
N ASP A 430 -17.56 -9.97 23.85
CA ASP A 430 -16.27 -9.33 24.08
C ASP A 430 -16.09 -8.90 25.54
N CYS A 431 -14.85 -9.00 26.01
CA CYS A 431 -14.36 -8.45 27.28
C CYS A 431 -12.92 -7.97 27.07
N GLY A 432 -12.61 -6.72 27.44
CA GLY A 432 -11.29 -6.11 27.27
C GLY A 432 -11.01 -5.01 28.31
N GLY A 433 -9.73 -4.76 28.61
CA GLY A 433 -9.25 -3.93 29.74
C GLY A 433 -9.14 -4.74 31.04
N ILE A 434 -8.04 -5.44 31.37
CA ILE A 434 -6.61 -5.08 31.40
C ILE A 434 -6.29 -4.03 32.48
N GLU A 435 -5.68 -4.47 33.59
CA GLU A 435 -4.36 -4.01 34.11
C GLU A 435 -3.98 -4.74 35.41
N SER A 436 -2.72 -4.59 35.85
CA SER A 436 -2.14 -5.17 37.09
C SER A 436 -1.46 -4.05 37.90
N PRO A 437 -0.70 -4.30 38.99
CA PRO A 437 -0.64 -5.44 39.91
C PRO A 437 -0.85 -5.02 41.38
N ASP A 438 -0.98 -5.98 42.32
CA ASP A 438 -0.03 -6.07 43.44
C ASP A 438 -0.11 -7.41 44.21
N VAL A 439 0.85 -7.68 45.10
CA VAL A 439 1.09 -8.98 45.74
C VAL A 439 0.78 -8.99 47.25
N SER A 440 0.34 -10.15 47.76
CA SER A 440 0.15 -10.52 49.18
C SER A 440 -1.00 -9.84 49.93
N SER A 441 -1.99 -10.60 50.41
CA SER A 441 -1.85 -11.26 51.73
C SER A 441 -2.86 -12.40 51.95
N ILE A 442 -2.64 -13.17 53.02
CA ILE A 442 -3.44 -14.35 53.39
C ILE A 442 -4.26 -14.03 54.65
N THR A 443 -5.43 -14.68 54.81
CA THR A 443 -6.13 -14.97 56.09
C THR A 443 -7.32 -14.06 56.47
N SER A 444 -8.46 -14.73 56.74
CA SER A 444 -9.61 -14.30 57.57
C SER A 444 -10.39 -13.02 57.24
N LEU A 445 -11.57 -13.21 56.64
CA LEU A 445 -12.80 -12.57 57.12
C LEU A 445 -13.92 -13.62 57.30
N GLN A 446 -14.77 -13.40 58.29
CA GLN A 446 -15.96 -14.23 58.55
C GLN A 446 -17.14 -13.79 57.67
N PRO A 447 -18.03 -14.70 57.27
CA PRO A 447 -19.40 -14.33 56.93
C PRO A 447 -20.18 -14.03 58.20
N THR A 448 -20.54 -12.76 58.42
CA THR A 448 -21.58 -12.35 59.38
C THR A 448 -22.99 -12.63 58.82
N PRO A 449 -24.04 -12.70 59.66
CA PRO A 449 -25.22 -13.52 59.34
C PRO A 449 -26.24 -12.85 58.41
N GLY A 450 -26.28 -13.31 57.16
CA GLY A 450 -27.43 -13.12 56.27
C GLY A 450 -28.61 -14.02 56.66
N HIS A 451 -29.84 -13.51 56.58
CA HIS A 451 -31.06 -14.22 56.97
C HIS A 451 -31.40 -15.38 56.00
N PHE A 452 -31.32 -16.63 56.47
CA PHE A 452 -32.01 -17.75 55.83
C PHE A 452 -33.48 -17.77 56.28
N LEU A 453 -34.35 -17.11 55.52
CA LEU A 453 -35.79 -17.24 55.70
C LEU A 453 -36.24 -18.62 55.21
N LEU A 454 -36.80 -19.43 56.11
CA LEU A 454 -37.46 -20.68 55.72
C LEU A 454 -38.69 -20.37 54.86
N THR A 455 -38.91 -21.18 53.82
CA THR A 455 -40.14 -21.09 53.02
C THR A 455 -41.35 -21.50 53.89
N LYS A 456 -42.56 -20.99 53.60
CA LYS A 456 -43.78 -21.34 54.37
C LYS A 456 -44.04 -22.85 54.48
N ASP A 457 -43.59 -23.63 53.49
CA ASP A 457 -43.70 -25.10 53.51
C ASP A 457 -42.60 -25.77 54.36
N GLN A 458 -41.44 -25.14 54.53
CA GLN A 458 -40.39 -25.59 55.45
C GLN A 458 -40.77 -25.32 56.92
N GLU A 459 -41.37 -24.16 57.21
CA GLU A 459 -41.94 -23.89 58.54
C GLU A 459 -43.08 -24.86 58.90
N LYS A 460 -43.93 -25.20 57.92
CA LYS A 460 -44.96 -26.25 58.07
C LYS A 460 -44.34 -27.60 58.38
N ALA A 461 -43.26 -27.99 57.69
CA ALA A 461 -42.61 -29.28 57.89
C ALA A 461 -42.00 -29.43 59.30
N ILE A 462 -41.58 -28.33 59.94
CA ILE A 462 -41.03 -28.35 61.31
C ILE A 462 -42.14 -28.29 62.38
N LYS A 463 -43.30 -27.71 62.07
CA LYS A 463 -44.46 -27.61 62.98
C LYS A 463 -45.46 -28.77 62.85
N ALA A 464 -45.30 -29.65 61.86
CA ALA A 464 -46.11 -30.86 61.73
C ALA A 464 -45.72 -31.89 62.80
N MET A 465 -46.72 -32.40 63.55
CA MET A 465 -46.54 -33.57 64.41
C MET A 465 -46.03 -34.75 63.56
N THR A 466 -45.07 -35.51 64.07
CA THR A 466 -44.69 -36.76 63.38
C THR A 466 -45.79 -37.81 63.59
N PRO A 467 -45.97 -38.77 62.65
CA PRO A 467 -47.01 -39.80 62.80
C PRO A 467 -46.90 -40.61 64.10
N GLU A 468 -45.68 -40.81 64.61
CA GLU A 468 -45.43 -41.48 65.91
C GLU A 468 -45.96 -40.67 67.11
N GLN A 469 -46.08 -39.34 66.98
CA GLN A 469 -46.68 -38.46 68.00
C GLN A 469 -48.22 -38.47 67.94
N GLU A 470 -48.84 -38.62 66.76
CA GLU A 470 -50.29 -38.84 66.65
C GLU A 470 -50.72 -40.23 67.16
N GLU A 471 -49.95 -41.28 66.86
CA GLU A 471 -50.23 -42.63 67.35
C GLU A 471 -50.10 -42.72 68.89
N THR A 472 -49.08 -42.09 69.48
CA THR A 472 -48.92 -42.07 70.95
C THR A 472 -49.99 -41.22 71.66
N ALA A 473 -50.50 -40.15 71.05
CA ALA A 473 -51.66 -39.42 71.55
C ALA A 473 -52.95 -40.27 71.51
N SER A 474 -53.18 -41.03 70.43
CA SER A 474 -54.35 -41.93 70.31
C SER A 474 -54.36 -43.06 71.34
N LEU A 475 -53.19 -43.63 71.66
CA LEU A 475 -53.08 -44.71 72.64
C LEU A 475 -53.43 -44.26 74.07
N LEU A 476 -53.14 -43.00 74.43
CA LEU A 476 -53.49 -42.45 75.75
C LEU A 476 -54.99 -42.17 75.91
N SER A 477 -55.70 -41.89 74.80
CA SER A 477 -57.17 -41.71 74.78
C SER A 477 -57.94 -43.00 75.15
N SER A 478 -57.34 -44.17 74.92
CA SER A 478 -58.04 -45.47 74.96
C SER A 478 -58.13 -46.13 76.35
N ILE A 479 -57.74 -45.44 77.43
CA ILE A 479 -57.53 -46.05 78.76
C ILE A 479 -58.64 -45.71 79.79
N SER A 480 -59.56 -44.79 79.50
CA SER A 480 -60.43 -44.14 80.51
C SER A 480 -61.93 -44.50 80.49
N HIS A 481 -62.32 -45.79 80.41
CA HIS A 481 -63.66 -46.24 80.85
C HIS A 481 -63.63 -47.64 81.50
N CYS A 482 -64.35 -47.81 82.61
CA CYS A 482 -64.40 -49.03 83.45
C CYS A 482 -65.84 -49.23 83.97
N PRO A 483 -66.31 -50.47 84.19
CA PRO A 483 -66.30 -51.03 85.57
C PRO A 483 -66.12 -52.56 85.66
N ASP A 484 -66.13 -53.08 86.90
CA ASP A 484 -66.18 -54.50 87.30
C ASP A 484 -67.27 -55.35 86.58
N THR A 485 -67.20 -56.68 86.48
CA THR A 485 -66.83 -57.64 87.56
C THR A 485 -66.46 -59.05 87.05
N ALA A 486 -65.65 -59.76 87.84
CA ALA A 486 -65.55 -61.23 87.99
C ALA A 486 -64.69 -62.07 86.99
N TYR A 487 -63.89 -62.97 87.60
CA TYR A 487 -63.10 -64.08 87.03
C TYR A 487 -61.98 -63.76 86.02
N LEU A 488 -60.78 -63.54 86.58
CA LEU A 488 -59.50 -63.42 85.88
C LEU A 488 -58.80 -64.79 85.65
N PRO A 489 -58.31 -65.08 84.44
CA PRO A 489 -57.09 -65.88 84.21
C PRO A 489 -55.81 -65.06 84.51
N PRO A 490 -54.61 -65.69 84.56
CA PRO A 490 -53.38 -65.00 84.95
C PRO A 490 -52.92 -63.88 83.99
N PRO A 491 -52.24 -62.82 84.51
CA PRO A 491 -51.70 -61.75 83.68
C PRO A 491 -50.71 -62.25 82.62
N GLY A 492 -50.77 -61.67 81.42
CA GLY A 492 -49.85 -61.96 80.31
C GLY A 492 -50.43 -62.85 79.20
N TYR A 493 -51.55 -63.55 79.43
CA TYR A 493 -52.19 -64.40 78.43
C TYR A 493 -53.63 -63.97 78.15
N ARG A 494 -53.82 -63.09 77.15
CA ARG A 494 -55.13 -62.95 76.48
C ARG A 494 -55.41 -64.25 75.73
N LEU A 495 -56.55 -64.89 75.99
CA LEU A 495 -57.08 -65.95 75.13
C LEU A 495 -57.56 -65.30 73.83
N VAL A 496 -56.65 -65.20 72.87
CA VAL A 496 -56.92 -64.69 71.52
C VAL A 496 -57.74 -65.77 70.79
N SER A 497 -58.94 -65.43 70.32
CA SER A 497 -59.75 -66.34 69.51
C SER A 497 -59.03 -66.70 68.20
N GLU A 498 -59.35 -67.84 67.58
CA GLU A 498 -58.68 -68.26 66.34
C GLU A 498 -58.84 -67.22 65.21
N THR A 499 -59.97 -66.50 65.17
CA THR A 499 -60.19 -65.36 64.30
C THR A 499 -59.30 -64.16 64.62
N GLU A 500 -59.19 -63.75 65.89
CA GLU A 500 -58.28 -62.68 66.30
C GLU A 500 -56.80 -63.07 66.11
N TRP A 501 -56.43 -64.34 66.28
CA TRP A 501 -55.04 -64.80 66.14
C TRP A 501 -54.61 -64.85 64.69
N ASN A 502 -55.50 -65.29 63.79
CA ASN A 502 -55.28 -65.16 62.35
C ASN A 502 -55.21 -63.68 61.93
N LEU A 503 -56.05 -62.80 62.52
CA LEU A 503 -55.97 -61.36 62.28
C LEU A 503 -54.64 -60.76 62.79
N LEU A 504 -54.18 -61.15 63.99
CA LEU A 504 -52.91 -60.69 64.56
C LEU A 504 -51.71 -61.19 63.73
N GLN A 505 -51.76 -62.43 63.22
CA GLN A 505 -50.76 -62.92 62.26
C GLN A 505 -50.84 -62.18 60.92
N GLN A 506 -52.03 -61.81 60.45
CA GLN A 506 -52.20 -61.01 59.24
C GLN A 506 -51.56 -59.62 59.43
N GLU A 507 -51.85 -58.97 60.56
CA GLU A 507 -51.26 -57.70 60.96
C GLU A 507 -49.73 -57.77 61.11
N LEU A 508 -49.19 -58.78 61.78
CA LEU A 508 -47.75 -58.94 61.96
C LEU A 508 -47.05 -59.25 60.61
N LYS A 509 -47.68 -60.03 59.72
CA LYS A 509 -47.25 -60.21 58.32
C LYS A 509 -47.42 -58.94 57.47
N ASN A 510 -48.30 -58.01 57.85
CA ASN A 510 -48.48 -56.73 57.16
C ASN A 510 -47.46 -55.68 57.65
N ALA A 511 -47.24 -55.57 58.97
CA ALA A 511 -46.21 -54.75 59.58
C ALA A 511 -44.81 -55.15 59.09
N GLY A 512 -44.49 -56.45 59.08
CA GLY A 512 -43.24 -56.95 58.48
C GLY A 512 -43.10 -56.63 56.98
N ARG A 513 -44.22 -56.59 56.23
CA ARG A 513 -44.26 -56.17 54.81
C ARG A 513 -44.29 -54.65 54.59
N LYS A 514 -44.44 -53.84 55.64
CA LYS A 514 -44.27 -52.38 55.65
C LYS A 514 -42.83 -52.02 56.05
N LEU A 515 -42.37 -52.46 57.23
CA LEU A 515 -41.05 -52.18 57.78
C LEU A 515 -39.88 -52.74 56.96
N GLY A 516 -40.11 -53.81 56.18
CA GLY A 516 -39.11 -54.38 55.27
C GLY A 516 -38.97 -53.64 53.92
N ARG A 517 -39.70 -52.55 53.67
CA ARG A 517 -39.60 -51.75 52.44
C ARG A 517 -38.71 -50.53 52.66
N ARG A 518 -37.83 -50.25 51.71
CA ARG A 518 -37.13 -48.95 51.66
C ARG A 518 -38.17 -47.85 51.48
N CYS A 519 -38.01 -46.73 52.17
CA CYS A 519 -38.88 -45.57 51.97
C CYS A 519 -38.70 -45.02 50.55
N ASP A 520 -39.77 -45.01 49.76
CA ASP A 520 -39.72 -44.59 48.35
C ASP A 520 -39.31 -43.11 48.22
N MET A 521 -39.69 -42.25 49.18
CA MET A 521 -39.24 -40.86 49.24
C MET A 521 -37.73 -40.75 49.49
N CYS A 522 -37.19 -41.49 50.44
CA CYS A 522 -35.75 -41.53 50.69
C CYS A 522 -34.98 -42.06 49.47
N SER A 523 -35.50 -43.10 48.80
CA SER A 523 -34.91 -43.62 47.56
C SER A 523 -34.99 -42.62 46.40
N ASN A 524 -36.01 -41.75 46.36
CA ASN A 524 -36.12 -40.68 45.38
C ASN A 524 -35.09 -39.58 45.64
N TYR A 525 -34.97 -39.09 46.88
CA TYR A 525 -33.94 -38.10 47.25
C TYR A 525 -32.51 -38.65 47.12
N GLU A 526 -32.27 -39.93 47.42
CA GLU A 526 -30.99 -40.60 47.18
C GLU A 526 -30.60 -40.56 45.69
N LYS A 527 -31.56 -40.85 44.78
CA LYS A 527 -31.34 -40.76 43.33
C LYS A 527 -31.15 -39.33 42.85
N GLN A 528 -31.92 -38.37 43.36
CA GLN A 528 -31.76 -36.95 43.02
C GLN A 528 -30.38 -36.43 43.44
N LEU A 529 -29.91 -36.79 44.64
CA LEU A 529 -28.58 -36.45 45.12
C LEU A 529 -27.48 -37.10 44.26
N GLN A 530 -27.64 -38.37 43.86
CA GLN A 530 -26.71 -39.04 42.95
C GLN A 530 -26.65 -38.37 41.56
N VAL A 531 -27.78 -37.91 41.01
CA VAL A 531 -27.83 -37.15 39.76
C VAL A 531 -27.10 -35.81 39.90
N ILE A 532 -27.36 -35.06 40.98
CA ILE A 532 -26.68 -33.77 41.24
C ILE A 532 -25.17 -33.97 41.45
N GLN A 533 -24.75 -35.03 42.14
CA GLN A 533 -23.33 -35.38 42.32
C GLN A 533 -22.67 -35.80 40.99
N GLY A 534 -23.41 -36.46 40.08
CA GLY A 534 -22.95 -36.72 38.72
C GLY A 534 -22.73 -35.42 37.93
N GLN A 535 -23.70 -34.52 37.94
CA GLN A 535 -23.61 -33.21 37.29
C GLN A 535 -22.48 -32.33 37.87
N GLU A 536 -22.24 -32.41 39.18
CA GLU A 536 -21.12 -31.73 39.86
C GLU A 536 -19.75 -32.32 39.47
N ALA A 537 -19.67 -33.64 39.25
CA ALA A 537 -18.47 -34.29 38.72
C ALA A 537 -18.22 -33.92 37.24
N GLU A 538 -19.25 -33.96 36.40
CA GLU A 538 -19.18 -33.60 34.98
C GLU A 538 -18.77 -32.12 34.78
N THR A 539 -19.39 -31.20 35.53
CA THR A 539 -19.01 -29.78 35.48
C THR A 539 -17.59 -29.54 36.01
N ARG A 540 -17.17 -30.22 37.09
CA ARG A 540 -15.78 -30.16 37.57
C ARG A 540 -14.78 -30.61 36.51
N ASP A 541 -15.06 -31.70 35.79
CA ASP A 541 -14.16 -32.22 34.76
C ASP A 541 -14.17 -31.38 33.49
N GLN A 542 -15.31 -30.78 33.12
CA GLN A 542 -15.37 -29.76 32.08
C GLN A 542 -14.57 -28.50 32.45
N VAL A 543 -14.60 -28.06 33.71
CA VAL A 543 -13.73 -26.96 34.20
C VAL A 543 -12.25 -27.34 34.14
N LYS A 544 -11.85 -28.57 34.52
CA LYS A 544 -10.46 -29.04 34.33
C LYS A 544 -10.05 -29.01 32.85
N LYS A 545 -10.93 -29.45 31.94
CA LYS A 545 -10.68 -29.44 30.50
C LYS A 545 -10.49 -28.01 29.97
N LEU A 546 -11.36 -27.08 30.34
CA LEU A 546 -11.23 -25.65 30.01
C LEU A 546 -9.92 -25.06 30.56
N GLN A 547 -9.57 -25.35 31.81
CA GLN A 547 -8.30 -24.91 32.41
C GLN A 547 -7.05 -25.55 31.77
N ALA A 548 -7.16 -26.73 31.18
CA ALA A 548 -6.06 -27.36 30.43
C ALA A 548 -5.88 -26.69 29.05
N MET A 549 -6.99 -26.45 28.33
CA MET A 549 -6.97 -25.76 27.04
C MET A 549 -6.51 -24.31 27.19
N LEU A 550 -6.91 -23.60 28.25
CA LEU A 550 -6.46 -22.23 28.54
C LEU A 550 -4.95 -22.17 28.81
N ARG A 551 -4.37 -23.13 29.55
CA ARG A 551 -2.92 -23.22 29.72
C ARG A 551 -2.23 -23.47 28.37
N GLN A 552 -2.69 -24.46 27.61
CA GLN A 552 -2.12 -24.74 26.29
C GLN A 552 -2.18 -23.54 25.33
N ALA A 553 -3.24 -22.73 25.40
CA ALA A 553 -3.36 -21.49 24.64
C ALA A 553 -2.38 -20.41 25.12
N ASN A 554 -2.23 -20.22 26.44
CA ASN A 554 -1.26 -19.27 27.01
C ASN A 554 0.19 -19.69 26.69
N ASP A 555 0.54 -20.96 26.87
CA ASP A 555 1.88 -21.48 26.55
C ASP A 555 2.19 -21.34 25.04
N GLN A 556 1.17 -21.38 24.17
CA GLN A 556 1.32 -21.13 22.74
C GLN A 556 1.47 -19.63 22.43
N LEU A 557 0.71 -18.77 23.10
CA LEU A 557 0.82 -17.32 22.97
C LEU A 557 2.22 -16.84 23.37
N GLU A 558 2.75 -17.32 24.50
CA GLU A 558 4.10 -17.01 24.97
C GLU A 558 5.18 -17.43 23.96
N ARG A 559 5.07 -18.63 23.36
CA ARG A 559 5.96 -19.04 22.26
C ARG A 559 5.87 -18.09 21.07
N THR A 560 4.67 -17.78 20.59
CA THR A 560 4.51 -16.88 19.44
C THR A 560 4.96 -15.45 19.73
N MET A 561 4.89 -14.99 20.98
CA MET A 561 5.43 -13.70 21.40
C MET A 561 6.96 -13.69 21.40
N ASN A 562 7.60 -14.76 21.88
CA ASN A 562 9.06 -14.89 21.84
C ASN A 562 9.58 -15.06 20.40
N GLU A 563 8.95 -15.92 19.59
CA GLU A 563 9.24 -16.08 18.16
C GLU A 563 9.09 -14.75 17.41
N LYS A 564 8.05 -13.97 17.72
CA LYS A 564 7.87 -12.61 17.17
C LYS A 564 9.02 -11.68 17.59
N GLN A 565 9.39 -11.64 18.87
CA GLN A 565 10.47 -10.79 19.38
C GLN A 565 11.82 -11.12 18.73
N GLU A 566 12.15 -12.42 18.60
CA GLU A 566 13.36 -12.89 17.92
C GLU A 566 13.39 -12.47 16.43
N LEU A 567 12.24 -12.48 15.75
CA LEU A 567 12.10 -11.98 14.39
C LEU A 567 12.22 -10.45 14.29
N GLU A 568 11.62 -9.70 15.22
CA GLU A 568 11.73 -8.22 15.27
C GLU A 568 13.19 -7.78 15.52
N ASP A 569 13.91 -8.42 16.45
CA ASP A 569 15.32 -8.15 16.71
C ASP A 569 16.24 -8.60 15.56
N SER A 570 15.94 -9.73 14.91
CA SER A 570 16.68 -10.20 13.72
C SER A 570 16.52 -9.25 12.52
N VAL A 571 15.30 -8.78 12.25
CA VAL A 571 15.03 -7.76 11.22
C VAL A 571 15.73 -6.44 11.56
N LYS A 572 15.71 -6.02 12.83
CA LYS A 572 16.41 -4.83 13.31
C LYS A 572 17.93 -4.94 13.11
N GLN A 573 18.56 -6.04 13.50
CA GLN A 573 20.00 -6.28 13.23
C GLN A 573 20.29 -6.27 11.72
N GLY A 574 19.44 -6.90 10.89
CA GLY A 574 19.57 -6.87 9.44
C GLY A 574 19.52 -5.45 8.85
N ASN A 575 18.65 -4.59 9.39
CA ASN A 575 18.53 -3.18 9.00
C ASN A 575 19.75 -2.35 9.46
N GLU A 576 20.25 -2.57 10.67
CA GLU A 576 21.47 -1.91 11.18
C GLU A 576 22.70 -2.33 10.36
N GLU A 577 22.88 -3.63 10.10
CA GLU A 577 23.96 -4.15 9.27
C GLU A 577 23.91 -3.65 7.82
N THR A 578 22.73 -3.60 7.21
CA THR A 578 22.58 -3.07 5.84
C THR A 578 22.82 -1.56 5.80
N THR A 579 22.40 -0.80 6.80
CA THR A 579 22.71 0.64 6.93
C THR A 579 24.22 0.87 7.04
N ILE A 580 24.95 0.06 7.82
CA ILE A 580 26.41 0.12 7.92
C ILE A 580 27.08 -0.23 6.57
N LYS A 581 26.59 -1.24 5.87
CA LYS A 581 27.10 -1.64 4.54
C LYS A 581 26.85 -0.55 3.49
N VAL A 582 25.66 0.05 3.47
CA VAL A 582 25.29 1.15 2.55
C VAL A 582 26.13 2.40 2.82
N THR A 583 26.25 2.84 4.07
CA THR A 583 27.06 4.04 4.40
C THR A 583 28.54 3.86 4.06
N ALA A 584 29.11 2.67 4.31
CA ALA A 584 30.48 2.35 3.90
C ALA A 584 30.67 2.28 2.37
N LEU A 585 29.64 1.87 1.61
CA LEU A 585 29.67 1.92 0.14
C LEU A 585 29.55 3.36 -0.38
N MET A 586 28.66 4.18 0.18
CA MET A 586 28.52 5.60 -0.17
C MET A 586 29.82 6.37 0.07
N GLN A 587 30.53 6.12 1.18
CA GLN A 587 31.85 6.71 1.42
C GLN A 587 32.86 6.32 0.32
N LYS A 588 32.92 5.04 -0.06
CA LYS A 588 33.83 4.57 -1.13
C LYS A 588 33.48 5.16 -2.50
N VAL A 589 32.19 5.33 -2.82
CA VAL A 589 31.76 6.02 -4.04
C VAL A 589 32.28 7.46 -4.00
N GLN A 590 32.02 8.20 -2.91
CA GLN A 590 32.44 9.59 -2.78
C GLN A 590 33.97 9.77 -2.85
N GLU A 591 34.73 8.88 -2.23
CA GLU A 591 36.19 8.82 -2.34
C GLU A 591 36.61 8.57 -3.80
N SER A 592 36.02 7.58 -4.47
CA SER A 592 36.34 7.25 -5.87
C SER A 592 36.06 8.41 -6.83
N GLU A 593 34.91 9.09 -6.69
CA GLU A 593 34.55 10.28 -7.48
C GLU A 593 35.56 11.42 -7.28
N SER A 594 36.01 11.64 -6.04
CA SER A 594 37.02 12.66 -5.75
C SER A 594 38.36 12.36 -6.43
N THR A 595 38.78 11.08 -6.45
CA THR A 595 40.01 10.67 -7.15
C THR A 595 39.86 10.72 -8.67
N LEU A 596 38.68 10.40 -9.21
CA LEU A 596 38.39 10.49 -10.64
C LEU A 596 38.41 11.94 -11.11
N SER A 597 37.79 12.86 -10.36
CA SER A 597 37.80 14.30 -10.63
C SER A 597 39.22 14.87 -10.62
N ALA A 598 40.02 14.53 -9.60
CA ALA A 598 41.43 14.91 -9.53
C ALA A 598 42.25 14.36 -10.72
N LEU A 599 42.00 13.11 -11.14
CA LEU A 599 42.67 12.49 -12.29
C LEU A 599 42.26 13.16 -13.62
N GLN A 600 40.99 13.51 -13.80
CA GLN A 600 40.49 14.26 -14.97
C GLN A 600 41.12 15.66 -15.05
N GLN A 601 41.25 16.35 -13.92
CA GLN A 601 41.93 17.64 -13.84
C GLN A 601 43.43 17.52 -14.18
N ALA A 602 44.12 16.52 -13.61
CA ALA A 602 45.52 16.24 -13.88
C ALA A 602 45.78 15.88 -15.36
N PHE A 603 44.94 15.02 -15.95
CA PHE A 603 45.00 14.69 -17.37
C PHE A 603 44.75 15.92 -18.26
N SER A 604 43.79 16.76 -17.90
CA SER A 604 43.49 18.01 -18.63
C SER A 604 44.65 19.01 -18.56
N GLN A 605 45.39 19.06 -17.44
CA GLN A 605 46.62 19.83 -17.33
C GLN A 605 47.76 19.22 -18.17
N ALA A 606 47.97 17.91 -18.09
CA ALA A 606 49.00 17.21 -18.88
C ALA A 606 48.76 17.38 -20.39
N LYS A 607 47.51 17.29 -20.86
CA LYS A 607 47.12 17.54 -22.25
C LYS A 607 47.52 18.95 -22.69
N ARG A 608 47.19 19.99 -21.91
CA ARG A 608 47.54 21.38 -22.21
C ARG A 608 49.06 21.60 -22.24
N ASN A 609 49.79 21.11 -21.23
CA ASN A 609 51.26 21.17 -21.20
C ASN A 609 51.89 20.53 -22.47
N THR A 610 51.38 19.38 -22.92
CA THR A 610 51.87 18.71 -24.14
C THR A 610 51.50 19.46 -25.42
N GLN A 611 50.31 20.08 -25.48
CA GLN A 611 49.91 20.94 -26.60
C GLN A 611 50.80 22.20 -26.70
N GLU A 612 51.13 22.82 -25.56
CA GLU A 612 52.07 23.95 -25.48
C GLU A 612 53.48 23.56 -25.95
N GLN A 613 54.00 22.41 -25.49
CA GLN A 613 55.29 21.89 -25.96
C GLN A 613 55.29 21.58 -27.46
N MET A 614 54.20 21.00 -27.99
CA MET A 614 54.05 20.71 -29.41
C MET A 614 54.01 22.00 -30.26
N ALA A 615 53.34 23.06 -29.78
CA ALA A 615 53.32 24.35 -30.46
C ALA A 615 54.71 24.99 -30.55
N VAL A 616 55.50 24.94 -29.47
CA VAL A 616 56.91 25.42 -29.47
C VAL A 616 57.77 24.60 -30.45
N LEU A 617 57.60 23.28 -30.49
CA LEU A 617 58.33 22.42 -31.43
C LEU A 617 57.96 22.71 -32.89
N LEU A 618 56.67 22.89 -33.20
CA LEU A 618 56.21 23.27 -34.54
C LEU A 618 56.79 24.62 -34.98
N GLN A 619 56.73 25.65 -34.14
CA GLN A 619 57.31 26.96 -34.42
C GLN A 619 58.82 26.88 -34.66
N SER A 620 59.55 26.08 -33.87
CA SER A 620 60.99 25.88 -34.07
C SER A 620 61.32 25.15 -35.38
N ARG A 621 60.50 24.18 -35.78
CA ARG A 621 60.61 23.49 -37.07
C ARG A 621 60.37 24.44 -38.23
N GLU A 622 59.37 25.31 -38.14
CA GLU A 622 59.03 26.30 -39.18
C GLU A 622 60.18 27.29 -39.39
N GLN A 623 60.73 27.85 -38.31
CA GLN A 623 61.91 28.72 -38.36
C GLN A 623 63.11 28.03 -39.04
N VAL A 624 63.40 26.78 -38.70
CA VAL A 624 64.48 26.00 -39.34
C VAL A 624 64.18 25.72 -40.82
N ALA A 625 62.92 25.48 -41.19
CA ALA A 625 62.51 25.28 -42.58
C ALA A 625 62.62 26.57 -43.42
N GLU A 626 62.27 27.73 -42.87
CA GLU A 626 62.43 29.04 -43.51
C GLU A 626 63.91 29.38 -43.74
N GLU A 627 64.75 29.18 -42.72
CA GLU A 627 66.22 29.36 -42.80
C GLU A 627 66.83 28.44 -43.88
N LEU A 628 66.45 27.15 -43.89
CA LEU A 628 66.91 26.18 -44.88
C LEU A 628 66.44 26.54 -46.30
N SER A 629 65.18 26.98 -46.46
CA SER A 629 64.63 27.43 -47.74
C SER A 629 65.24 28.74 -48.23
N ARG A 630 65.74 29.61 -47.33
CA ARG A 630 66.54 30.79 -47.70
C ARG A 630 67.91 30.35 -48.22
N LEU A 631 68.61 29.52 -47.45
CA LEU A 631 69.94 29.01 -47.82
C LEU A 631 69.93 28.21 -49.13
N GLN A 632 68.85 27.46 -49.41
CA GLN A 632 68.64 26.81 -50.71
C GLN A 632 68.54 27.83 -51.84
N ARG A 633 67.66 28.82 -51.75
CA ARG A 633 67.51 29.87 -52.78
C ARG A 633 68.79 30.67 -53.00
N ASP A 634 69.55 30.97 -51.95
CA ASP A 634 70.82 31.67 -52.04
C ASP A 634 71.89 30.80 -52.75
N ASN A 635 71.95 29.50 -52.42
CA ASN A 635 72.85 28.53 -53.05
C ASN A 635 72.49 28.29 -54.53
N GLU A 636 71.21 28.13 -54.86
CA GLU A 636 70.72 28.05 -56.24
C GLU A 636 71.02 29.32 -57.03
N SER A 637 70.85 30.50 -56.43
CA SER A 637 71.22 31.77 -57.05
C SER A 637 72.72 31.86 -57.34
N LEU A 638 73.58 31.43 -56.39
CA LEU A 638 75.02 31.39 -56.55
C LEU A 638 75.47 30.35 -57.59
N GLN A 639 74.88 29.15 -57.60
CA GLN A 639 75.13 28.15 -58.63
C GLN A 639 74.67 28.60 -60.00
N GLY A 640 73.50 29.25 -60.12
CA GLY A 640 73.00 29.82 -61.36
C GLY A 640 73.96 30.89 -61.92
N LYS A 641 74.39 31.83 -61.07
CA LYS A 641 75.41 32.84 -61.41
C LYS A 641 76.74 32.20 -61.82
N HIS A 642 77.21 31.18 -61.10
CA HIS A 642 78.47 30.50 -61.39
C HIS A 642 78.41 29.72 -62.71
N ARG A 643 77.32 28.98 -62.97
CA ARG A 643 77.07 28.29 -64.25
C ARG A 643 76.98 29.29 -65.41
N LEU A 644 76.30 30.43 -65.22
CA LEU A 644 76.22 31.50 -66.21
C LEU A 644 77.60 32.11 -66.50
N HIS A 645 78.41 32.40 -65.48
CA HIS A 645 79.78 32.89 -65.67
C HIS A 645 80.67 31.88 -66.39
N ILE A 646 80.59 30.58 -66.06
CA ILE A 646 81.32 29.53 -66.77
C ILE A 646 80.87 29.43 -68.23
N ALA A 647 79.55 29.44 -68.51
CA ALA A 647 79.03 29.37 -69.86
C ALA A 647 79.45 30.58 -70.72
N LEU A 648 79.38 31.80 -70.16
CA LEU A 648 79.86 33.02 -70.81
C LEU A 648 81.39 33.05 -71.01
N GLN A 649 82.14 32.39 -70.12
CA GLN A 649 83.60 32.24 -70.27
C GLN A 649 83.98 31.13 -71.27
N GLN A 650 83.11 30.14 -71.50
CA GLN A 650 83.31 29.08 -72.48
C GLN A 650 82.80 29.43 -73.89
N GLN A 651 81.97 30.46 -74.04
CA GLN A 651 81.65 31.08 -75.34
C GLN A 651 82.81 31.96 -75.83
N GLU A 652 83.93 31.33 -76.19
CA GLU A 652 85.09 32.02 -76.78
C GLU A 652 84.83 32.50 -78.24
N ASP A 653 83.67 32.19 -78.82
CA ASP A 653 83.23 32.61 -80.16
C ASP A 653 82.78 34.09 -80.27
N PHE A 654 82.96 34.92 -79.23
CA PHE A 654 82.77 36.38 -79.38
C PHE A 654 83.94 37.02 -80.16
N HIS A 655 83.97 36.78 -81.47
CA HIS A 655 84.79 37.54 -82.40
C HIS A 655 84.22 38.95 -82.53
N MET A 656 84.91 39.94 -81.93
CA MET A 656 84.60 41.36 -82.08
C MET A 656 84.49 41.71 -83.57
N PRO A 657 83.32 42.15 -84.09
CA PRO A 657 83.12 42.35 -85.52
C PRO A 657 84.11 43.36 -86.10
N THR A 658 85.00 42.91 -86.99
CA THR A 658 86.06 43.75 -87.55
C THR A 658 85.57 44.63 -88.70
N THR A 659 84.41 44.30 -89.28
CA THR A 659 83.73 45.11 -90.31
C THR A 659 82.36 45.60 -89.85
N ILE A 660 81.96 46.75 -90.39
CA ILE A 660 80.64 47.36 -90.15
C ILE A 660 79.50 46.44 -90.62
N GLN A 661 79.75 45.61 -91.63
CA GLN A 661 78.74 44.76 -92.27
C GLN A 661 78.45 43.50 -91.43
N GLU A 662 79.49 42.89 -90.84
CA GLU A 662 79.33 41.86 -89.80
C GLU A 662 78.58 42.41 -88.58
N LEU A 663 78.94 43.61 -88.11
CA LEU A 663 78.27 44.27 -86.99
C LEU A 663 76.79 44.55 -87.28
N GLN A 664 76.44 45.00 -88.49
CA GLN A 664 75.05 45.19 -88.89
C GLN A 664 74.27 43.87 -88.95
N SER A 665 74.88 42.80 -89.46
CA SER A 665 74.26 41.47 -89.48
C SER A 665 74.01 40.95 -88.07
N LEU A 666 74.99 41.09 -87.16
CA LEU A 666 74.89 40.66 -85.77
C LEU A 666 73.86 41.49 -84.98
N VAL A 667 73.75 42.79 -85.23
CA VAL A 667 72.72 43.66 -84.61
C VAL A 667 71.31 43.39 -85.15
N LEU A 668 71.19 42.96 -86.42
CA LEU A 668 69.92 42.48 -86.97
C LEU A 668 69.53 41.12 -86.36
N GLN A 669 70.46 40.18 -86.30
CA GLN A 669 70.23 38.87 -85.67
C GLN A 669 69.86 39.01 -84.19
N TYR A 670 70.59 39.80 -83.40
CA TYR A 670 70.20 40.08 -82.01
C TYR A 670 68.84 40.78 -81.90
N ARG A 671 68.41 41.57 -82.90
CA ARG A 671 67.04 42.12 -82.91
C ARG A 671 65.99 41.04 -83.17
N GLU A 672 66.25 40.12 -84.10
CA GLU A 672 65.36 38.99 -84.38
C GLU A 672 65.30 38.03 -83.17
N ASP A 673 66.42 37.73 -82.52
CA ASP A 673 66.49 36.93 -81.29
C ASP A 673 65.76 37.62 -80.12
N ILE A 674 65.94 38.93 -79.93
CA ILE A 674 65.22 39.70 -78.89
C ILE A 674 63.71 39.76 -79.17
N VAL A 675 63.29 39.87 -80.43
CA VAL A 675 61.87 39.82 -80.81
C VAL A 675 61.30 38.41 -80.59
N SER A 676 62.00 37.37 -81.03
CA SER A 676 61.63 35.97 -80.83
C SER A 676 61.49 35.62 -79.34
N ALA A 677 62.47 36.00 -78.53
CA ALA A 677 62.44 35.82 -77.08
C ALA A 677 61.30 36.61 -76.41
N ARG A 678 61.00 37.83 -76.89
CA ARG A 678 59.84 38.60 -76.44
C ARG A 678 58.53 37.91 -76.76
N THR A 679 58.30 37.49 -78.01
CA THR A 679 57.06 36.82 -78.42
C THR A 679 56.88 35.48 -77.70
N ALA A 680 57.96 34.74 -77.46
CA ALA A 680 57.92 33.52 -76.63
C ALA A 680 57.56 33.83 -75.17
N ALA A 681 58.09 34.91 -74.58
CA ALA A 681 57.76 35.35 -73.24
C ALA A 681 56.32 35.88 -73.13
N GLU A 682 55.86 36.67 -74.11
CA GLU A 682 54.50 37.20 -74.20
C GLU A 682 53.48 36.05 -74.28
N HIS A 683 53.71 35.03 -75.11
CA HIS A 683 52.87 33.82 -75.14
C HIS A 683 52.94 32.95 -73.88
N LEU A 684 54.05 32.97 -73.14
CA LEU A 684 54.13 32.31 -71.82
C LEU A 684 53.32 33.09 -70.78
N GLU A 685 53.41 34.42 -70.80
CA GLU A 685 52.66 35.31 -69.92
C GLU A 685 51.14 35.23 -70.19
N GLU A 686 50.71 35.10 -71.45
CA GLU A 686 49.32 34.83 -71.83
C GLU A 686 48.80 33.49 -71.28
N LYS A 687 49.60 32.42 -71.38
CA LYS A 687 49.24 31.11 -70.80
C LYS A 687 49.11 31.17 -69.28
N LEU A 688 50.09 31.78 -68.60
CA LEU A 688 50.07 31.94 -67.15
C LEU A 688 48.90 32.83 -66.70
N LYS A 689 48.51 33.86 -67.46
CA LYS A 689 47.29 34.65 -67.19
C LYS A 689 46.02 33.80 -67.31
N ALA A 690 45.92 32.95 -68.33
CA ALA A 690 44.77 32.05 -68.50
C ALA A 690 44.70 31.00 -67.37
N GLU A 691 45.83 30.43 -66.97
CA GLU A 691 45.95 29.48 -65.85
C GLU A 691 45.60 30.14 -64.51
N ILE A 692 46.06 31.37 -64.26
CA ILE A 692 45.68 32.17 -63.07
C ILE A 692 44.18 32.50 -63.05
N LEU A 693 43.54 32.72 -64.21
CA LEU A 693 42.10 32.94 -64.28
C LEU A 693 41.32 31.64 -63.99
N PHE A 694 41.71 30.52 -64.60
CA PHE A 694 41.10 29.21 -64.33
C PHE A 694 41.22 28.81 -62.86
N LEU A 695 42.39 28.98 -62.25
CA LEU A 695 42.60 28.70 -60.82
C LEU A 695 41.79 29.63 -59.92
N LYS A 696 41.55 30.89 -60.32
CA LYS A 696 40.65 31.80 -59.58
C LYS A 696 39.18 31.37 -59.69
N GLU A 697 38.73 30.97 -60.87
CA GLU A 697 37.36 30.45 -61.07
C GLU A 697 37.15 29.15 -60.28
N GLN A 698 38.13 28.25 -60.26
CA GLN A 698 38.10 27.04 -59.43
C GLN A 698 38.06 27.39 -57.92
N ILE A 699 38.96 28.24 -57.43
CA ILE A 699 38.97 28.68 -56.02
C ILE A 699 37.65 29.35 -55.66
N GLN A 700 37.07 30.18 -56.54
CA GLN A 700 35.79 30.84 -56.28
C GLN A 700 34.60 29.86 -56.27
N ALA A 701 34.64 28.79 -57.08
CA ALA A 701 33.67 27.70 -57.01
C ALA A 701 33.81 26.87 -55.72
N GLU A 702 35.04 26.52 -55.31
CA GLU A 702 35.32 25.81 -54.06
C GLU A 702 34.94 26.67 -52.82
N GLN A 703 35.21 27.98 -52.87
CA GLN A 703 34.81 28.96 -51.87
C GLN A 703 33.27 29.01 -51.73
N CYS A 704 32.54 29.10 -52.84
CA CYS A 704 31.08 29.08 -52.83
C CYS A 704 30.52 27.76 -52.29
N LEU A 705 31.09 26.61 -52.68
CA LEU A 705 30.70 25.31 -52.13
C LEU A 705 30.96 25.21 -50.62
N LYS A 706 32.09 25.75 -50.15
CA LYS A 706 32.42 25.84 -48.72
C LYS A 706 31.40 26.71 -47.97
N GLU A 707 31.07 27.89 -48.49
CA GLU A 707 30.10 28.82 -47.89
C GLU A 707 28.71 28.16 -47.78
N ASN A 708 28.22 27.48 -48.83
CA ASN A 708 26.96 26.73 -48.77
C ASN A 708 26.97 25.61 -47.71
N MET A 709 28.11 24.96 -47.47
CA MET A 709 28.24 23.92 -46.43
C MET A 709 28.35 24.52 -45.02
N GLU A 710 29.00 25.67 -44.87
CA GLU A 710 29.03 26.41 -43.60
C GLU A 710 27.64 26.94 -43.23
N ASP A 711 26.87 27.47 -44.20
CA ASP A 711 25.47 27.88 -44.01
C ASP A 711 24.58 26.68 -43.63
N THR A 712 24.78 25.51 -44.26
CA THR A 712 24.02 24.28 -43.94
C THR A 712 24.31 23.81 -42.52
N LEU A 713 25.59 23.74 -42.13
CA LEU A 713 26.00 23.37 -40.77
C LEU A 713 25.56 24.40 -39.73
N GLN A 714 25.52 25.69 -40.08
CA GLN A 714 25.01 26.75 -39.21
C GLN A 714 23.51 26.57 -38.93
N LEU A 715 22.71 26.21 -39.95
CA LEU A 715 21.29 25.90 -39.79
C LEU A 715 21.06 24.64 -38.94
N GLU A 716 21.87 23.59 -39.10
CA GLU A 716 21.83 22.41 -38.22
C GLU A 716 22.16 22.78 -36.77
N ILE A 717 23.21 23.61 -36.56
CA ILE A 717 23.60 24.12 -35.24
C ILE A 717 22.51 25.02 -34.63
N GLU A 718 21.74 25.76 -35.43
CA GLU A 718 20.62 26.58 -34.96
C GLU A 718 19.40 25.73 -34.60
N GLY A 719 19.04 24.73 -35.42
CA GLY A 719 18.00 23.75 -35.07
C GLY A 719 18.31 22.99 -33.78
N CYS A 720 19.56 22.55 -33.58
CA CYS A 720 19.97 21.91 -32.32
C CYS A 720 19.89 22.85 -31.10
N LYS A 721 20.02 24.18 -31.27
CA LYS A 721 19.80 25.13 -30.16
C LYS A 721 18.30 25.28 -29.87
N GLU A 722 17.46 25.38 -30.90
CA GLU A 722 16.01 25.44 -30.70
C GLU A 722 15.47 24.18 -29.99
N GLU A 723 15.99 22.99 -30.33
CA GLU A 723 15.69 21.76 -29.60
C GLU A 723 16.14 21.81 -28.13
N ILE A 724 17.33 22.35 -27.84
CA ILE A 724 17.84 22.53 -26.47
C ILE A 724 16.96 23.54 -25.69
N ASP A 725 16.64 24.69 -26.27
CA ASP A 725 15.81 25.72 -25.64
C ASP A 725 14.39 25.19 -25.34
N ILE A 726 13.82 24.39 -26.24
CA ILE A 726 12.53 23.69 -26.02
C ILE A 726 12.64 22.67 -24.89
N LEU A 727 13.74 21.92 -24.82
CA LEU A 727 13.98 20.96 -23.74
C LEU A 727 14.19 21.66 -22.39
N GLU A 728 14.94 22.76 -22.31
CA GLU A 728 15.08 23.56 -21.08
C GLU A 728 13.75 24.20 -20.64
N ALA A 729 12.95 24.67 -21.59
CA ALA A 729 11.59 25.15 -21.32
C ALA A 729 10.68 24.04 -20.77
N SER A 730 10.74 22.82 -21.33
CA SER A 730 9.99 21.67 -20.82
C SER A 730 10.48 21.22 -19.43
N PHE A 731 11.79 21.23 -19.19
CA PHE A 731 12.39 20.80 -17.93
C PHE A 731 12.08 21.79 -16.80
N SER A 732 12.15 23.10 -17.07
CA SER A 732 11.75 24.13 -16.11
C SER A 732 10.25 24.07 -15.78
N SER A 733 9.39 23.83 -16.77
CA SER A 733 7.95 23.56 -16.55
C SER A 733 7.74 22.32 -15.66
N LEU A 734 8.34 21.17 -16.01
CA LEU A 734 8.25 19.92 -15.26
C LEU A 734 8.76 20.07 -13.81
N LYS A 735 9.81 20.88 -13.62
CA LYS A 735 10.35 21.22 -12.31
C LYS A 735 9.35 22.05 -11.48
N THR A 736 8.74 23.09 -12.04
CA THR A 736 7.72 23.87 -11.32
C THR A 736 6.52 23.03 -10.92
N GLU A 737 6.13 22.05 -11.75
CA GLU A 737 5.05 21.11 -11.44
C GLU A 737 5.45 20.11 -10.34
N LEU A 738 6.70 19.63 -10.33
CA LEU A 738 7.25 18.81 -9.24
C LEU A 738 7.29 19.58 -7.91
N GLU A 739 7.63 20.87 -7.94
CA GLU A 739 7.60 21.75 -6.77
C GLU A 739 6.17 22.07 -6.29
N ARG A 740 5.19 22.21 -7.20
CA ARG A 740 3.76 22.29 -6.85
C ARG A 740 3.30 21.01 -6.13
N VAL A 741 3.54 19.84 -6.72
CA VAL A 741 3.15 18.54 -6.15
C VAL A 741 3.81 18.28 -4.79
N LYS A 742 5.04 18.73 -4.56
CA LYS A 742 5.67 18.69 -3.23
C LYS A 742 4.92 19.55 -2.21
N SER A 743 4.59 20.80 -2.55
CA SER A 743 3.88 21.70 -1.63
C SER A 743 2.47 21.20 -1.29
N GLU A 744 1.76 20.59 -2.25
CA GLU A 744 0.45 19.95 -2.01
C GLU A 744 0.58 18.68 -1.16
N LYS A 745 1.64 17.87 -1.36
CA LYS A 745 1.94 16.73 -0.49
C LYS A 745 2.21 17.19 0.95
N GLU A 746 3.06 18.19 1.16
CA GLU A 746 3.38 18.75 2.48
C GLU A 746 2.13 19.32 3.17
N GLN A 747 1.25 19.99 2.43
CA GLN A 747 -0.03 20.47 2.94
C GLN A 747 -0.97 19.32 3.35
N MET A 748 -1.03 18.24 2.55
CA MET A 748 -1.84 17.06 2.86
C MET A 748 -1.27 16.25 4.04
N GLU A 749 0.06 16.17 4.20
CA GLU A 749 0.71 15.57 5.36
C GLU A 749 0.46 16.38 6.65
N SER A 750 0.48 17.72 6.58
CA SER A 750 0.09 18.60 7.70
C SER A 750 -1.38 18.42 8.08
N SER A 751 -2.28 18.42 7.09
CA SER A 751 -3.71 18.18 7.30
C SER A 751 -3.99 16.81 7.91
N LEU A 752 -3.29 15.76 7.44
CA LEU A 752 -3.40 14.42 8.01
C LEU A 752 -2.92 14.39 9.48
N ALA A 753 -1.80 15.04 9.80
CA ALA A 753 -1.30 15.13 11.18
C ALA A 753 -2.28 15.86 12.11
N GLU A 754 -2.88 16.98 11.67
CA GLU A 754 -3.95 17.67 12.41
C GLU A 754 -5.17 16.78 12.65
N LYS A 755 -5.59 15.98 11.65
CA LYS A 755 -6.72 15.04 11.81
C LYS A 755 -6.37 13.86 12.73
N SER A 756 -5.15 13.34 12.67
CA SER A 756 -4.67 12.31 13.60
C SER A 756 -4.65 12.83 15.04
N GLN A 757 -4.10 14.02 15.29
CA GLN A 757 -4.08 14.63 16.62
C GLN A 757 -5.51 14.93 17.14
N ALA A 758 -6.42 15.38 16.25
CA ALA A 758 -7.81 15.55 16.61
C ALA A 758 -8.49 14.22 17.00
N LEU A 759 -8.20 13.13 16.29
CA LEU A 759 -8.73 11.80 16.58
C LEU A 759 -8.17 11.24 17.90
N GLU A 760 -6.88 11.40 18.18
CA GLU A 760 -6.27 11.08 19.49
C GLU A 760 -6.95 11.87 20.62
N SER A 761 -7.24 13.16 20.41
CA SER A 761 -7.93 13.99 21.40
C SER A 761 -9.35 13.49 21.69
N LEU A 762 -10.11 13.12 20.64
CA LEU A 762 -11.44 12.52 20.75
C LEU A 762 -11.40 11.14 21.42
N GLN A 763 -10.37 10.33 21.15
CA GLN A 763 -10.18 9.03 21.79
C GLN A 763 -9.89 9.18 23.29
N SER A 764 -9.06 10.16 23.69
CA SER A 764 -8.81 10.45 25.11
C SER A 764 -10.07 10.96 25.84
N LEU A 765 -10.88 11.80 25.16
CA LEU A 765 -12.16 12.27 25.68
C LEU A 765 -13.17 11.12 25.83
N LYS A 766 -13.23 10.22 24.83
CA LYS A 766 -14.05 9.00 24.89
C LYS A 766 -13.69 8.14 26.10
N SER A 767 -12.40 7.85 26.32
CA SER A 767 -11.97 7.07 27.48
C SER A 767 -12.30 7.75 28.82
N SER A 768 -12.18 9.08 28.91
CA SER A 768 -12.60 9.82 30.12
C SER A 768 -14.12 9.78 30.35
N LEU A 769 -14.92 9.80 29.29
CA LEU A 769 -16.38 9.63 29.39
C LEU A 769 -16.79 8.19 29.73
N GLU A 770 -16.06 7.19 29.25
CA GLU A 770 -16.24 5.78 29.61
C GLU A 770 -15.90 5.51 31.08
N GLU A 771 -14.85 6.16 31.61
CA GLU A 771 -14.50 6.14 33.03
C GLU A 771 -15.55 6.85 33.90
N GLN A 772 -15.99 8.06 33.52
CA GLN A 772 -17.08 8.76 34.19
C GLN A 772 -18.40 7.97 34.18
N LEU A 773 -18.71 7.24 33.10
CA LEU A 773 -19.87 6.36 33.01
C LEU A 773 -19.74 5.16 33.97
N LYS A 774 -18.55 4.57 34.07
CA LYS A 774 -18.23 3.47 35.01
C LYS A 774 -18.41 3.89 36.47
N ASP A 775 -17.97 5.11 36.82
CA ASP A 775 -18.16 5.68 38.16
C ASP A 775 -19.62 6.08 38.44
N ALA A 776 -20.35 6.58 37.43
CA ALA A 776 -21.78 6.81 37.53
C ALA A 776 -22.57 5.50 37.74
N LEU A 777 -22.15 4.40 37.11
CA LEU A 777 -22.75 3.08 37.29
C LEU A 777 -22.40 2.44 38.65
N SER A 778 -21.16 2.60 39.14
CA SER A 778 -20.76 2.08 40.45
C SER A 778 -21.47 2.83 41.59
N SER A 779 -21.50 4.16 41.53
CA SER A 779 -22.24 5.00 42.49
C SER A 779 -23.74 4.71 42.44
N LYS A 780 -24.35 4.58 41.25
CA LYS A 780 -25.74 4.10 41.10
C LYS A 780 -25.96 2.76 41.81
N SER A 781 -25.10 1.77 41.58
CA SER A 781 -25.25 0.44 42.21
C SER A 781 -25.18 0.50 43.74
N THR A 782 -24.28 1.32 44.32
CA THR A 782 -24.24 1.51 45.78
C THR A 782 -25.49 2.20 46.33
N LEU A 783 -26.07 3.17 45.60
CA LEU A 783 -27.33 3.82 45.96
C LEU A 783 -28.52 2.85 45.83
N GLU A 784 -28.56 1.99 44.82
CA GLU A 784 -29.58 0.94 44.68
C GLU A 784 -29.51 -0.07 45.84
N SER A 785 -28.31 -0.43 46.30
CA SER A 785 -28.12 -1.25 47.51
C SER A 785 -28.63 -0.53 48.77
N GLN A 786 -28.28 0.74 48.97
CA GLN A 786 -28.76 1.52 50.12
C GLN A 786 -30.29 1.65 50.12
N VAL A 787 -30.90 1.88 48.95
CA VAL A 787 -32.38 1.91 48.80
C VAL A 787 -33.01 0.55 49.05
N PHE A 788 -32.32 -0.56 48.78
CA PHE A 788 -32.77 -1.90 49.17
C PHE A 788 -32.70 -2.11 50.69
N ASP A 789 -31.58 -1.74 51.32
CA ASP A 789 -31.38 -1.86 52.77
C ASP A 789 -32.38 -1.00 53.56
N GLU A 790 -32.67 0.23 53.12
CA GLU A 790 -33.69 1.07 53.76
C GLU A 790 -35.12 0.54 53.55
N LYS A 791 -35.41 -0.13 52.43
CA LYS A 791 -36.69 -0.82 52.22
C LYS A 791 -36.85 -2.03 53.15
N ASP A 792 -35.81 -2.83 53.32
CA ASP A 792 -35.81 -3.96 54.27
C ASP A 792 -35.93 -3.48 55.71
N LYS A 793 -35.21 -2.41 56.12
CA LYS A 793 -35.41 -1.76 57.42
C LYS A 793 -36.84 -1.25 57.61
N ALA A 794 -37.40 -0.56 56.63
CA ALA A 794 -38.78 -0.08 56.69
C ALA A 794 -39.79 -1.23 56.78
N GLN A 795 -39.57 -2.33 56.05
CA GLN A 795 -40.40 -3.53 56.12
C GLN A 795 -40.31 -4.21 57.48
N ARG A 796 -39.10 -4.31 58.08
CA ARG A 796 -38.92 -4.82 59.45
C ARG A 796 -39.65 -3.95 60.47
N LEU A 797 -39.46 -2.64 60.42
CA LEU A 797 -40.17 -1.68 61.28
C LEU A 797 -41.69 -1.74 61.11
N GLN A 798 -42.20 -1.98 59.89
CA GLN A 798 -43.63 -2.23 59.68
C GLN A 798 -44.05 -3.54 60.36
N THR A 799 -43.30 -4.64 60.24
CA THR A 799 -43.65 -5.89 60.93
C THR A 799 -43.55 -5.79 62.46
N GLU A 800 -42.61 -5.02 63.00
CA GLU A 800 -42.51 -4.71 64.42
C GLU A 800 -43.71 -3.86 64.88
N LEU A 801 -44.11 -2.88 64.07
CA LEU A 801 -45.31 -2.07 64.32
C LEU A 801 -46.58 -2.94 64.30
N ASP A 802 -46.79 -3.73 63.26
CA ASP A 802 -47.94 -4.64 63.11
C ASP A 802 -48.04 -5.62 64.30
N VAL A 803 -46.92 -6.20 64.73
CA VAL A 803 -46.85 -7.05 65.92
C VAL A 803 -47.14 -6.26 67.19
N SER A 804 -46.64 -5.03 67.33
CA SER A 804 -46.92 -4.20 68.51
C SER A 804 -48.39 -3.74 68.58
N GLU A 805 -49.01 -3.43 67.43
CA GLU A 805 -50.44 -3.15 67.35
C GLU A 805 -51.26 -4.40 67.68
N GLN A 806 -50.85 -5.57 67.21
CA GLN A 806 -51.55 -6.82 67.52
C GLN A 806 -51.46 -7.15 69.02
N VAL A 807 -50.27 -7.02 69.62
CA VAL A 807 -50.10 -7.17 71.09
C VAL A 807 -50.94 -6.15 71.85
N GLN A 808 -51.09 -4.91 71.37
CA GLN A 808 -52.00 -3.93 71.97
C GLN A 808 -53.47 -4.33 71.82
N ARG A 809 -53.93 -4.77 70.64
CA ARG A 809 -55.29 -5.29 70.42
C ARG A 809 -55.59 -6.46 71.36
N ASP A 810 -54.66 -7.38 71.50
CA ASP A 810 -54.83 -8.57 72.33
C ASP A 810 -54.79 -8.24 73.83
N PHE A 811 -53.97 -7.27 74.26
CA PHE A 811 -54.02 -6.74 75.63
C PHE A 811 -55.33 -6.00 75.93
N VAL A 812 -55.90 -5.28 74.94
CA VAL A 812 -57.24 -4.67 75.04
C VAL A 812 -58.32 -5.74 75.14
N LYS A 813 -58.34 -6.76 74.26
CA LYS A 813 -59.28 -7.90 74.32
C LYS A 813 -59.20 -8.64 75.67
N LEU A 814 -57.99 -8.90 76.16
CA LEU A 814 -57.74 -9.59 77.42
C LEU A 814 -58.22 -8.74 78.62
N SER A 815 -57.91 -7.44 78.65
CA SER A 815 -58.35 -6.55 79.74
C SER A 815 -59.86 -6.31 79.73
N GLN A 816 -60.49 -6.15 78.56
CA GLN A 816 -61.95 -6.11 78.42
C GLN A 816 -62.60 -7.40 78.91
N THR A 817 -62.08 -8.57 78.52
CA THR A 817 -62.62 -9.87 78.98
C THR A 817 -62.45 -10.03 80.49
N LEU A 818 -61.28 -9.69 81.04
CA LEU A 818 -61.03 -9.72 82.49
C LEU A 818 -62.01 -8.82 83.24
N GLN A 819 -62.29 -7.62 82.70
CA GLN A 819 -63.24 -6.66 83.28
C GLN A 819 -64.69 -7.18 83.24
N VAL A 820 -65.10 -7.84 82.14
CA VAL A 820 -66.40 -8.53 82.04
C VAL A 820 -66.51 -9.68 83.05
N GLN A 821 -65.46 -10.49 83.23
CA GLN A 821 -65.49 -11.60 84.18
C GLN A 821 -65.47 -11.12 85.64
N LEU A 822 -64.72 -10.05 85.96
CA LEU A 822 -64.74 -9.41 87.28
C LEU A 822 -66.12 -8.84 87.63
N GLU A 823 -66.80 -8.19 86.68
CA GLU A 823 -68.16 -7.67 86.91
C GLU A 823 -69.20 -8.80 86.97
N ARG A 824 -69.03 -9.92 86.23
CA ARG A 824 -69.83 -11.14 86.40
C ARG A 824 -69.66 -11.77 87.79
N ILE A 825 -68.45 -11.79 88.34
CA ILE A 825 -68.18 -12.26 89.73
C ILE A 825 -68.84 -11.31 90.74
N ARG A 826 -68.80 -9.99 90.50
CA ARG A 826 -69.44 -8.97 91.35
C ARG A 826 -70.97 -9.09 91.38
N GLN A 827 -71.58 -9.58 90.31
CA GLN A 827 -73.02 -9.80 90.16
C GLN A 827 -73.46 -11.25 90.49
N ALA A 828 -72.62 -12.03 91.17
CA ALA A 828 -72.90 -13.43 91.50
C ALA A 828 -73.37 -13.60 92.96
N ASP A 829 -74.68 -13.79 93.16
CA ASP A 829 -75.32 -13.89 94.48
C ASP A 829 -74.99 -15.18 95.27
N SER A 830 -74.14 -16.08 94.75
CA SER A 830 -73.74 -17.32 95.45
C SER A 830 -72.32 -17.78 95.12
N LEU A 831 -71.67 -18.41 96.11
CA LEU A 831 -70.31 -18.96 96.00
C LEU A 831 -70.19 -20.07 94.93
N GLU A 832 -71.27 -20.81 94.68
CA GLU A 832 -71.30 -21.86 93.65
C GLU A 832 -71.28 -21.25 92.24
N ARG A 833 -71.98 -20.12 92.04
CA ARG A 833 -71.97 -19.38 90.78
C ARG A 833 -70.62 -18.71 90.50
N ILE A 834 -69.94 -18.22 91.54
CA ILE A 834 -68.55 -17.71 91.44
C ILE A 834 -67.58 -18.83 91.03
N ARG A 835 -67.74 -20.05 91.56
CA ARG A 835 -66.92 -21.22 91.15
C ARG A 835 -67.16 -21.63 89.70
N ALA A 836 -68.40 -21.55 89.20
CA ALA A 836 -68.69 -21.81 87.79
C ALA A 836 -67.96 -20.81 86.88
N ILE A 837 -68.09 -19.50 87.15
CA ILE A 837 -67.42 -18.45 86.38
C ILE A 837 -65.89 -18.63 86.39
N LEU A 838 -65.30 -18.96 87.56
CA LEU A 838 -63.86 -19.21 87.67
C LEU A 838 -63.39 -20.43 86.88
N ASN A 839 -64.20 -21.50 86.83
CA ASN A 839 -63.89 -22.69 86.04
C ASN A 839 -63.98 -22.40 84.53
N ASP A 840 -64.98 -21.61 84.10
CA ASP A 840 -65.14 -21.17 82.71
C ASP A 840 -64.02 -20.21 82.25
N THR A 841 -63.27 -19.60 83.18
CA THR A 841 -62.13 -18.71 82.88
C THR A 841 -60.78 -19.42 82.73
N ASN A 842 -60.73 -20.75 82.59
CA ASN A 842 -59.49 -21.48 82.26
C ASN A 842 -59.08 -21.33 80.78
N LEU A 843 -58.88 -20.09 80.35
CA LEU A 843 -58.39 -19.72 79.02
C LEU A 843 -56.90 -20.04 78.92
N THR A 844 -56.52 -20.98 78.06
CA THR A 844 -55.13 -21.38 77.84
C THR A 844 -54.45 -20.64 76.69
N ASP A 845 -55.24 -19.96 75.86
CA ASP A 845 -54.77 -19.16 74.71
C ASP A 845 -55.68 -17.94 74.50
N ILE A 846 -55.10 -16.84 74.02
CA ILE A 846 -55.80 -15.57 73.69
C ILE A 846 -56.75 -15.77 72.50
N SER A 847 -56.47 -16.74 71.62
CA SER A 847 -57.37 -17.13 70.51
C SER A 847 -58.75 -17.63 70.97
N GLN A 848 -58.90 -18.01 72.25
CA GLN A 848 -60.14 -18.52 72.84
C GLN A 848 -61.04 -17.41 73.41
N LEU A 849 -60.60 -16.14 73.36
CA LEU A 849 -61.43 -14.99 73.71
C LEU A 849 -62.53 -14.79 72.65
N PRO A 850 -63.81 -14.67 73.03
CA PRO A 850 -64.87 -14.37 72.07
C PRO A 850 -64.66 -12.96 71.47
N GLU A 851 -64.94 -12.80 70.19
CA GLU A 851 -64.98 -11.47 69.57
C GLU A 851 -66.13 -10.64 70.17
N THR A 852 -65.82 -9.40 70.53
CA THR A 852 -66.69 -8.44 71.24
C THR A 852 -67.22 -7.36 70.30
#